data_AF-A0A8D0KZ05-F1
#
_entry.id   AF-A0A8D0KZ05-F1
#
_cell.length_a   1.000
_cell.length_b   1.000
_cell.length_c   1.000
_cell.angle_alpha   90.00
_cell.angle_beta   90.00
_cell.angle_gamma   90.00
#
_symmetry.space_group_name_H-M   'P 1'
#
loop_
_entity.id
_entity.type
_entity.pdbx_description
1 polymer ?
#
loop_
_entity_poly.entity_id
_entity_poly.type
_entity_poly.pdbx_seq_one_letter_code
_entity_poly.pdbx_strand_id
1 'polypeptide(L)'
;MWCYFSFISTEVQLIHFHESEVSNYSTLLLSEDKDVLYVGAREVIFALNAVNIAEKQHELHWKVTEDKRTKCSVKGKSEQTECRNYVRVLQQLNDTFLYVCGTNAFQPTCDYLNLISFELGGKNEDGKGRCPFDPAQSYTSVMVDEELYSGTSYNFLGSEPIISRHSYQSPLRTEYAIPWLNEPSFVFADVIRADQNSTDGEDDKIYFFFTEVSVEYEFVGKLMIPRIARVCKRDQGGLRTLQKKWTSFLKARLICTIPDKNLIFNIINDVFILKSPTLKEPVIYGVFTPQLNNVGLSAVCAYNLSTVEEVFSKGKYMQSATVEQSHTKWVRYNGEIPNPRPGACINNEARASNYMSSLNLPDKTLQFVKDHPLMDDSVIPMGDRPRLVKRDVKYTQIVVDRVRALNGTIYDVMFISTDRGALHKAISYENGMHIIEETQLFPNFEPVQSLLLSSKKVSAISIAAFISFCSSTKLFNPKAASVTPHTGAISHTACGDASSCSDKVRENSLQHTFKHGSTAELKCSQKSNLAQVVWKFKDDVLRVESPKYRLLEKALLIFNLSEGDSGVYQCLSEEKVKNKKFSQVLAKHVLELKKIQHTTVGPTAAAAPTEGNSDVPKVSAVSTEGSTARISTTHVVPVTTARIVTKPIGPVLTSAASNTELFNSIPDTVPEKTMFLKSNDNFLLMFLFLFFFILFLCLLSYNCYKGYLPGQCLKFRSVMLLGKKKTKSDFSDCEQSVKETLVEQGSVSHQSGEQPKPAHDTGYETEPDCGNGQLQLGDSLAPREAKDKPFDVKCELKYADSDAEGD
;
A
#
# COMPACT_ATOMS: atom_id res chain seq x y z
N MET A 1 -9.51 38.01 13.00
CA MET A 1 -9.61 36.62 13.49
C MET A 1 -10.65 35.91 12.64
N TRP A 2 -10.24 35.06 11.69
CA TRP A 2 -11.13 34.53 10.66
C TRP A 2 -11.52 33.08 10.96
N CYS A 3 -12.78 32.82 11.30
CA CYS A 3 -13.29 31.46 11.43
C CYS A 3 -13.62 30.88 10.05
N TYR A 4 -12.66 30.21 9.41
CA TYR A 4 -12.94 29.40 8.23
C TYR A 4 -13.59 28.06 8.65
N PHE A 5 -14.92 28.07 8.80
CA PHE A 5 -15.75 26.87 8.63
C PHE A 5 -16.05 26.58 7.14
N SER A 6 -15.31 27.24 6.26
CA SER A 6 -15.31 26.95 4.83
C SER A 6 -14.68 25.58 4.57
N PHE A 7 -15.50 24.63 4.15
CA PHE A 7 -15.08 23.51 3.30
C PHE A 7 -14.64 24.01 1.91
N ILE A 8 -13.75 25.00 1.87
CA ILE A 8 -12.96 25.35 0.69
C ILE A 8 -11.82 24.33 0.62
N SER A 9 -12.20 23.11 0.24
CA SER A 9 -11.42 22.46 -0.81
C SER A 9 -11.52 23.38 -2.02
N THR A 10 -10.51 24.23 -2.21
CA THR A 10 -10.04 24.51 -3.57
C THR A 10 -9.75 23.17 -4.24
N GLU A 11 -9.95 23.09 -5.54
CA GLU A 11 -9.41 21.96 -6.31
C GLU A 11 -7.92 21.84 -5.98
N VAL A 12 -7.52 20.72 -5.38
CA VAL A 12 -6.21 20.60 -4.75
C VAL A 12 -5.16 20.54 -5.84
N GLN A 13 -4.18 21.44 -5.81
CA GLN A 13 -3.13 21.48 -6.82
C GLN A 13 -2.16 20.30 -6.61
N LEU A 14 -2.50 19.17 -7.23
CA LEU A 14 -1.65 17.99 -7.30
C LEU A 14 -0.54 18.22 -8.32
N ILE A 15 0.71 18.01 -7.90
CA ILE A 15 1.88 18.03 -8.78
C ILE A 15 2.16 16.58 -9.18
N HIS A 16 2.27 16.30 -10.47
CA HIS A 16 2.53 14.95 -10.97
C HIS A 16 3.87 14.88 -11.68
N PHE A 17 4.64 13.84 -11.36
CA PHE A 17 5.79 13.41 -12.15
C PHE A 17 5.46 12.12 -12.88
N HIS A 18 5.95 11.98 -14.11
CA HIS A 18 6.02 10.72 -14.84
C HIS A 18 7.06 10.84 -15.94
N GLU A 19 7.55 9.70 -16.42
CA GLU A 19 8.48 9.61 -17.54
C GLU A 19 7.98 8.52 -18.51
N SER A 20 8.28 8.67 -19.80
CA SER A 20 7.81 7.77 -20.84
C SER A 20 8.48 6.39 -20.73
N GLU A 21 7.72 5.32 -21.00
CA GLU A 21 8.15 3.89 -20.92
C GLU A 21 8.59 3.37 -19.51
N VAL A 22 8.84 4.28 -18.57
CA VAL A 22 9.17 4.00 -17.18
C VAL A 22 7.93 3.57 -16.41
N SER A 23 8.13 2.72 -15.40
CA SER A 23 7.06 2.26 -14.51
C SER A 23 7.60 1.84 -13.15
N ASN A 24 6.70 1.55 -12.22
CA ASN A 24 7.00 0.98 -10.91
C ASN A 24 7.91 1.83 -10.02
N TYR A 25 7.68 3.15 -10.01
CA TYR A 25 8.16 4.04 -8.96
C TYR A 25 7.68 3.51 -7.59
N SER A 26 8.60 2.97 -6.78
CA SER A 26 8.21 2.20 -5.58
C SER A 26 9.20 2.23 -4.42
N THR A 27 10.37 2.86 -4.60
CA THR A 27 11.31 3.12 -3.50
C THR A 27 11.62 4.62 -3.47
N LEU A 28 11.43 5.28 -2.33
CA LEU A 28 11.51 6.73 -2.17
C LEU A 28 12.53 7.10 -1.09
N LEU A 29 13.30 8.16 -1.33
CA LEU A 29 14.21 8.73 -0.33
C LEU A 29 14.19 10.26 -0.44
N LEU A 30 13.78 10.94 0.64
CA LEU A 30 13.72 12.40 0.72
C LEU A 30 14.94 12.94 1.45
N SER A 31 15.76 13.71 0.74
CA SER A 31 16.82 14.54 1.32
C SER A 31 16.24 15.93 1.56
N GLU A 32 15.61 16.11 2.73
CA GLU A 32 15.06 17.41 3.13
C GLU A 32 16.14 18.50 3.16
N ASP A 33 17.38 18.15 3.53
CA ASP A 33 18.53 19.04 3.57
C ASP A 33 18.89 19.65 2.20
N LYS A 34 18.77 18.87 1.11
CA LYS A 34 19.09 19.30 -0.27
C LYS A 34 17.86 19.71 -1.09
N ASP A 35 16.65 19.62 -0.51
CA ASP A 35 15.36 19.74 -1.19
C ASP A 35 15.21 18.77 -2.41
N VAL A 36 15.76 17.55 -2.29
CA VAL A 36 15.73 16.51 -3.35
C VAL A 36 14.90 15.29 -2.91
N LEU A 37 14.01 14.83 -3.79
CA LEU A 37 13.34 13.54 -3.70
C LEU A 37 13.96 12.57 -4.70
N TYR A 38 14.67 11.56 -4.19
CA TYR A 38 15.18 10.46 -5.00
C TYR A 38 14.10 9.38 -5.17
N VAL A 39 13.95 8.87 -6.40
CA VAL A 39 12.90 7.90 -6.76
C VAL A 39 13.51 6.71 -7.50
N GLY A 40 13.41 5.53 -6.90
CA GLY A 40 13.73 4.25 -7.51
C GLY A 40 12.51 3.66 -8.24
N ALA A 41 12.70 3.34 -9.52
CA ALA A 41 11.67 2.78 -10.40
C ALA A 41 12.19 1.52 -11.13
N ARG A 42 11.47 1.07 -12.17
CA ARG A 42 11.92 0.01 -13.07
C ARG A 42 12.96 0.56 -14.06
N GLU A 43 14.17 0.02 -13.98
CA GLU A 43 15.35 0.31 -14.82
C GLU A 43 15.84 1.77 -14.80
N VAL A 44 15.43 2.58 -13.82
CA VAL A 44 15.84 3.98 -13.67
C VAL A 44 15.76 4.48 -12.23
N ILE A 45 16.65 5.41 -11.89
CA ILE A 45 16.63 6.22 -10.66
C ILE A 45 16.53 7.70 -11.07
N PHE A 46 15.72 8.48 -10.36
CA PHE A 46 15.58 9.93 -10.56
C PHE A 46 16.02 10.72 -9.34
N ALA A 47 16.48 11.95 -9.56
CA ALA A 47 16.44 13.04 -8.58
C ALA A 47 15.41 14.08 -9.06
N LEU A 48 14.43 14.36 -8.21
CA LEU A 48 13.35 15.33 -8.45
C LEU A 48 13.44 16.46 -7.42
N ASN A 49 13.03 17.67 -7.79
CA ASN A 49 12.85 18.76 -6.82
C ASN A 49 11.75 18.38 -5.81
N ALA A 50 12.05 18.32 -4.51
CA ALA A 50 11.09 17.96 -3.47
C ALA A 50 9.96 18.99 -3.30
N VAL A 51 10.18 20.24 -3.73
CA VAL A 51 9.18 21.31 -3.74
C VAL A 51 8.21 21.19 -4.92
N ASN A 52 8.71 20.76 -6.08
CA ASN A 52 7.93 20.61 -7.31
C ASN A 52 8.40 19.37 -8.07
N ILE A 53 7.81 18.21 -7.76
CA ILE A 53 8.30 16.91 -8.30
C ILE A 53 8.25 16.81 -9.83
N ALA A 54 7.51 17.68 -10.53
CA ALA A 54 7.52 17.77 -11.98
C ALA A 54 8.88 18.24 -12.55
N GLU A 55 9.71 18.90 -11.75
CA GLU A 55 11.09 19.29 -12.10
C GLU A 55 12.04 18.11 -11.86
N LYS A 56 12.31 17.35 -12.93
CA LYS A 56 13.38 16.35 -12.99
C LYS A 56 14.74 17.05 -13.00
N GLN A 57 15.55 16.79 -11.98
CA GLN A 57 16.91 17.34 -11.87
C GLN A 57 17.92 16.43 -12.58
N HIS A 58 17.88 15.13 -12.27
CA HIS A 58 18.76 14.10 -12.85
C HIS A 58 18.01 12.78 -13.06
N GLU A 59 18.52 11.97 -13.98
CA GLU A 59 18.06 10.60 -14.21
C GLU A 59 19.23 9.66 -14.54
N LEU A 60 19.09 8.39 -14.17
CA LEU A 60 20.12 7.37 -14.32
C LEU A 60 19.47 6.04 -14.69
N HIS A 61 19.73 5.54 -15.90
CA HIS A 61 19.25 4.24 -16.33
C HIS A 61 20.13 3.09 -15.81
N TRP A 62 19.52 2.15 -15.11
CA TRP A 62 20.16 0.91 -14.64
C TRP A 62 19.42 -0.30 -15.25
N LYS A 63 19.46 -0.38 -16.58
CA LYS A 63 18.79 -1.41 -17.41
C LYS A 63 19.50 -2.77 -17.31
N VAL A 64 18.73 -3.85 -17.44
CA VAL A 64 19.29 -5.22 -17.50
C VAL A 64 19.95 -5.47 -18.86
N THR A 65 21.08 -6.16 -18.90
CA THR A 65 21.72 -6.55 -20.16
C THR A 65 20.92 -7.63 -20.89
N GLU A 66 20.99 -7.67 -22.23
CA GLU A 66 20.26 -8.63 -23.06
C GLU A 66 20.52 -10.09 -22.64
N ASP A 67 21.78 -10.41 -22.32
CA ASP A 67 22.21 -11.70 -21.78
C ASP A 67 21.53 -12.05 -20.44
N LYS A 68 21.54 -11.14 -19.46
CA LYS A 68 20.85 -11.34 -18.17
C LYS A 68 19.34 -11.49 -18.37
N ARG A 69 18.73 -10.69 -19.24
CA ARG A 69 17.29 -10.78 -19.54
C ARG A 69 16.92 -12.11 -20.20
N THR A 70 17.73 -12.57 -21.16
CA THR A 70 17.58 -13.89 -21.81
C THR A 70 17.75 -15.03 -20.81
N LYS A 71 18.79 -15.01 -19.97
CA LYS A 71 19.03 -16.01 -18.91
C LYS A 71 17.91 -16.05 -17.87
N CYS A 72 17.26 -14.92 -17.58
CA CYS A 72 16.04 -14.88 -16.77
C CYS A 72 14.83 -15.50 -17.50
N SER A 73 14.62 -15.15 -18.77
CA SER A 73 13.53 -15.70 -19.59
C SER A 73 13.60 -17.23 -19.71
N VAL A 74 14.80 -17.78 -19.91
CA VAL A 74 15.06 -19.24 -19.94
C VAL A 74 14.75 -19.94 -18.59
N LYS A 75 14.76 -19.21 -17.46
CA LYS A 75 14.29 -19.73 -16.15
C LYS A 75 12.76 -19.70 -15.99
N GLY A 76 12.01 -19.50 -17.07
CA GLY A 76 10.54 -19.50 -17.07
C GLY A 76 9.90 -18.20 -16.55
N LYS A 77 10.67 -17.10 -16.49
CA LYS A 77 10.22 -15.80 -16.00
C LYS A 77 9.86 -14.84 -17.13
N SER A 78 8.91 -13.95 -16.88
CA SER A 78 8.37 -13.04 -17.89
C SER A 78 9.40 -11.99 -18.33
N GLU A 79 9.89 -12.14 -19.55
CA GLU A 79 10.88 -11.23 -20.15
C GLU A 79 10.44 -9.75 -20.15
N GLN A 80 9.14 -9.52 -20.32
CA GLN A 80 8.55 -8.17 -20.44
C GLN A 80 8.21 -7.52 -19.10
N THR A 81 8.14 -8.28 -18.01
CA THR A 81 7.74 -7.77 -16.69
C THR A 81 8.75 -8.14 -15.60
N GLU A 82 8.90 -9.42 -15.26
CA GLU A 82 9.72 -9.87 -14.15
C GLU A 82 11.23 -9.76 -14.43
N CYS A 83 11.69 -10.02 -15.65
CA CYS A 83 13.10 -9.98 -16.06
C CYS A 83 13.64 -8.55 -16.30
N ARG A 84 13.32 -7.64 -15.38
CA ARG A 84 13.74 -6.23 -15.39
C ARG A 84 14.43 -5.89 -14.08
N ASN A 85 15.13 -4.76 -14.04
CA ASN A 85 15.73 -4.27 -12.80
C ASN A 85 14.72 -3.38 -12.07
N TYR A 86 14.21 -3.80 -10.92
CA TYR A 86 13.37 -2.96 -10.06
C TYR A 86 14.22 -2.48 -8.90
N VAL A 87 14.33 -1.17 -8.71
CA VAL A 87 15.10 -0.59 -7.59
C VAL A 87 14.32 -0.80 -6.29
N ARG A 88 14.90 -1.54 -5.35
CA ARG A 88 14.30 -1.97 -4.07
C ARG A 88 15.01 -1.42 -2.82
N VAL A 89 16.26 -1.02 -2.96
CA VAL A 89 17.00 -0.31 -1.92
C VAL A 89 17.49 1.00 -2.51
N LEU A 90 17.25 2.10 -1.79
CA LEU A 90 17.68 3.46 -2.10
C LEU A 90 17.85 4.17 -0.76
N GLN A 91 19.06 4.13 -0.22
CA GLN A 91 19.37 4.59 1.14
C GLN A 91 20.51 5.61 1.09
N GLN A 92 20.49 6.63 1.95
CA GLN A 92 21.64 7.52 2.09
C GLN A 92 22.76 6.79 2.84
N LEU A 93 23.94 6.67 2.22
CA LEU A 93 25.13 6.11 2.86
C LEU A 93 25.89 7.22 3.59
N ASN A 94 26.16 8.31 2.88
CA ASN A 94 26.77 9.53 3.39
C ASN A 94 26.37 10.73 2.50
N ASP A 95 27.01 11.89 2.65
CA ASP A 95 26.63 13.10 1.92
C ASP A 95 26.87 13.04 0.41
N THR A 96 27.79 12.18 -0.03
CA THR A 96 28.23 12.04 -1.44
C THR A 96 27.63 10.82 -2.14
N PHE A 97 27.21 9.79 -1.40
CA PHE A 97 26.74 8.52 -1.99
C PHE A 97 25.40 8.04 -1.43
N LEU A 98 24.57 7.51 -2.32
CA LEU A 98 23.45 6.62 -1.96
C LEU A 98 23.86 5.16 -2.19
N TYR A 99 23.45 4.29 -1.27
CA TYR A 99 23.51 2.85 -1.48
C TYR A 99 22.24 2.39 -2.20
N VAL A 100 22.41 1.75 -3.36
CA VAL A 100 21.29 1.36 -4.23
C VAL A 100 21.32 -0.12 -4.55
N CYS A 101 20.17 -0.79 -4.54
CA CYS A 101 20.05 -2.17 -5.00
C CYS A 101 18.78 -2.37 -5.82
N GLY A 102 18.85 -3.29 -6.78
CA GLY A 102 17.68 -3.72 -7.56
C GLY A 102 17.68 -5.21 -7.89
N THR A 103 16.52 -5.71 -8.32
CA THR A 103 16.29 -7.14 -8.61
C THR A 103 17.14 -7.67 -9.78
N ASN A 104 17.54 -6.78 -10.70
CA ASN A 104 18.36 -7.04 -11.89
C ASN A 104 18.06 -8.40 -12.55
N ALA A 105 16.79 -8.63 -12.90
CA ALA A 105 16.28 -9.87 -13.50
C ALA A 105 16.68 -11.16 -12.73
N PHE A 106 16.28 -11.24 -11.45
CA PHE A 106 16.56 -12.36 -10.54
C PHE A 106 18.06 -12.60 -10.31
N GLN A 107 18.84 -11.53 -10.34
CA GLN A 107 20.24 -11.49 -9.92
C GLN A 107 20.43 -10.22 -9.08
N PRO A 108 19.96 -10.19 -7.82
CA PRO A 108 19.98 -9.00 -6.97
C PRO A 108 21.36 -8.35 -6.98
N THR A 109 21.44 -7.09 -7.36
CA THR A 109 22.72 -6.35 -7.50
C THR A 109 22.63 -5.06 -6.71
N CYS A 110 23.71 -4.70 -6.02
CA CYS A 110 23.87 -3.44 -5.31
C CYS A 110 25.05 -2.64 -5.87
N ASP A 111 24.96 -1.31 -5.80
CA ASP A 111 26.03 -0.39 -6.19
C ASP A 111 25.91 0.94 -5.42
N TYR A 112 26.81 1.87 -5.69
CA TYR A 112 26.94 3.16 -5.02
C TYR A 112 26.68 4.26 -6.03
N LEU A 113 25.60 5.03 -5.84
CA LEU A 113 25.23 6.16 -6.68
C LEU A 113 25.92 7.42 -6.16
N ASN A 114 26.84 7.97 -6.96
CA ASN A 114 27.52 9.24 -6.68
C ASN A 114 26.54 10.41 -6.90
N LEU A 115 26.28 11.21 -5.87
CA LEU A 115 25.33 12.32 -5.91
C LEU A 115 25.85 13.57 -6.67
N ILE A 116 27.14 13.62 -7.01
CA ILE A 116 27.75 14.75 -7.72
C ILE A 116 27.72 14.53 -9.24
N SER A 117 28.04 13.32 -9.73
CA SER A 117 27.93 12.98 -11.15
C SER A 117 26.58 12.35 -11.54
N PHE A 118 25.82 11.86 -10.56
CA PHE A 118 24.61 11.06 -10.74
C PHE A 118 24.82 9.73 -11.49
N GLU A 119 26.00 9.12 -11.30
CA GLU A 119 26.41 7.85 -11.91
C GLU A 119 26.65 6.74 -10.86
N LEU A 120 26.60 5.48 -11.28
CA LEU A 120 26.97 4.34 -10.44
C LEU A 120 28.49 4.12 -10.41
N GLY A 121 29.02 3.73 -9.25
CA GLY A 121 30.43 3.35 -9.09
C GLY A 121 30.84 2.07 -9.84
N GLY A 122 29.89 1.30 -10.38
CA GLY A 122 30.14 0.13 -11.21
C GLY A 122 30.59 -1.12 -10.45
N LYS A 123 30.54 -1.11 -9.10
CA LYS A 123 31.01 -2.24 -8.28
C LYS A 123 30.19 -3.51 -8.47
N ASN A 124 28.90 -3.39 -8.78
CA ASN A 124 27.97 -4.53 -8.98
C ASN A 124 28.08 -5.61 -7.87
N GLU A 125 27.96 -5.21 -6.59
CA GLU A 125 27.98 -6.14 -5.46
C GLU A 125 26.80 -7.12 -5.49
N ASP A 126 27.00 -8.35 -4.99
CA ASP A 126 25.91 -9.31 -4.80
C ASP A 126 24.90 -8.80 -3.75
N GLY A 127 23.67 -8.54 -4.20
CA GLY A 127 22.55 -8.08 -3.38
C GLY A 127 21.76 -9.20 -2.70
N LYS A 128 22.16 -10.47 -2.80
CA LYS A 128 21.47 -11.63 -2.18
C LYS A 128 21.24 -11.40 -0.68
N GLY A 129 19.97 -11.43 -0.25
CA GLY A 129 19.56 -11.15 1.13
C GLY A 129 19.53 -9.66 1.52
N ARG A 130 20.01 -8.74 0.67
CA ARG A 130 19.87 -7.28 0.82
C ARG A 130 18.69 -6.75 -0.01
N CYS A 131 18.43 -7.40 -1.14
CA CYS A 131 17.44 -7.06 -2.16
C CYS A 131 16.74 -8.35 -2.64
N PRO A 132 15.41 -8.37 -2.87
CA PRO A 132 14.70 -9.55 -3.35
C PRO A 132 15.09 -9.93 -4.79
N PHE A 133 14.86 -11.19 -5.15
CA PHE A 133 15.05 -11.69 -6.52
C PHE A 133 13.87 -11.33 -7.42
N ASP A 134 12.65 -11.53 -6.90
CA ASP A 134 11.40 -11.32 -7.62
C ASP A 134 10.84 -9.93 -7.30
N PRO A 135 10.38 -9.14 -8.29
CA PRO A 135 9.72 -7.87 -8.00
C PRO A 135 8.44 -7.98 -7.16
N ALA A 136 7.81 -9.15 -7.05
CA ALA A 136 6.65 -9.39 -6.19
C ALA A 136 7.00 -9.86 -4.77
N GLN A 137 8.27 -10.18 -4.46
CA GLN A 137 8.70 -10.52 -3.10
C GLN A 137 8.69 -9.28 -2.20
N SER A 138 8.17 -9.42 -0.98
CA SER A 138 8.20 -8.38 0.05
C SER A 138 9.63 -8.10 0.54
N TYR A 139 9.95 -6.84 0.78
CA TYR A 139 11.27 -6.39 1.19
C TYR A 139 11.14 -5.21 2.16
N THR A 140 12.14 -5.04 3.03
CA THR A 140 12.31 -3.81 3.80
C THR A 140 13.80 -3.60 4.12
N SER A 141 14.22 -2.34 4.31
CA SER A 141 15.62 -2.02 4.65
C SER A 141 15.74 -0.68 5.37
N VAL A 142 16.80 -0.54 6.17
CA VAL A 142 17.24 0.72 6.79
C VAL A 142 18.76 0.77 6.84
N MET A 143 19.35 1.92 6.53
CA MET A 143 20.78 2.18 6.72
C MET A 143 21.03 2.74 8.13
N VAL A 144 21.98 2.17 8.86
CA VAL A 144 22.35 2.62 10.21
C VAL A 144 23.86 2.64 10.32
N ASP A 145 24.43 3.84 10.41
CA ASP A 145 25.88 4.09 10.58
C ASP A 145 26.73 3.32 9.55
N GLU A 146 26.39 3.53 8.27
CA GLU A 146 26.96 2.87 7.07
C GLU A 146 26.74 1.35 6.94
N GLU A 147 26.06 0.70 7.89
CA GLU A 147 25.64 -0.71 7.80
C GLU A 147 24.17 -0.84 7.32
N LEU A 148 23.93 -1.68 6.30
CA LEU A 148 22.57 -1.92 5.79
C LEU A 148 21.90 -3.08 6.55
N TYR A 149 20.77 -2.79 7.20
CA TYR A 149 19.88 -3.76 7.82
C TYR A 149 18.72 -4.05 6.85
N SER A 150 18.40 -5.33 6.63
CA SER A 150 17.53 -5.79 5.54
C SER A 150 16.64 -6.97 5.97
N GLY A 151 15.40 -6.99 5.49
CA GLY A 151 14.47 -8.11 5.61
C GLY A 151 13.87 -8.46 4.24
N THR A 152 14.15 -9.65 3.71
CA THR A 152 13.76 -10.06 2.34
C THR A 152 13.90 -11.60 2.14
N SER A 153 13.79 -12.09 0.90
CA SER A 153 14.21 -13.44 0.51
C SER A 153 15.72 -13.51 0.24
N TYR A 154 16.36 -14.58 0.71
CA TYR A 154 17.74 -14.94 0.39
C TYR A 154 17.86 -15.74 -0.92
N ASN A 155 16.76 -16.27 -1.48
CA ASN A 155 16.79 -17.13 -2.68
C ASN A 155 15.81 -16.71 -3.80
N PHE A 156 16.01 -17.30 -4.98
CA PHE A 156 15.21 -17.08 -6.19
C PHE A 156 13.71 -17.39 -6.00
N LEU A 157 13.38 -18.45 -5.25
CA LEU A 157 12.02 -18.96 -5.10
C LEU A 157 11.17 -18.17 -4.07
N GLY A 158 11.79 -17.42 -3.17
CA GLY A 158 11.10 -16.75 -2.06
C GLY A 158 10.95 -17.60 -0.81
N SER A 159 11.56 -18.80 -0.75
CA SER A 159 11.34 -19.77 0.34
C SER A 159 12.31 -19.62 1.53
N GLU A 160 13.39 -18.86 1.38
CA GLU A 160 14.41 -18.63 2.41
C GLU A 160 14.30 -17.18 2.94
N PRO A 161 13.45 -16.89 3.93
CA PRO A 161 13.36 -15.57 4.52
C PRO A 161 14.58 -15.26 5.39
N ILE A 162 15.07 -14.03 5.29
CA ILE A 162 16.25 -13.56 6.03
C ILE A 162 15.99 -12.17 6.62
N ILE A 163 16.39 -11.97 7.88
CA ILE A 163 16.73 -10.65 8.41
C ILE A 163 18.24 -10.62 8.62
N SER A 164 18.93 -9.67 7.98
CA SER A 164 20.38 -9.58 7.96
C SER A 164 20.92 -8.17 8.05
N ARG A 165 22.16 -8.07 8.52
CA ARG A 165 23.01 -6.89 8.39
C ARG A 165 24.13 -7.19 7.40
N HIS A 166 24.25 -6.34 6.39
CA HIS A 166 25.47 -6.25 5.61
C HIS A 166 26.47 -5.33 6.34
N SER A 167 27.64 -5.89 6.64
CA SER A 167 28.75 -5.23 7.33
C SER A 167 30.03 -5.96 6.93
N TYR A 168 31.11 -5.20 6.69
CA TYR A 168 32.43 -5.79 6.42
C TYR A 168 33.08 -6.36 7.70
N GLN A 169 32.70 -5.87 8.89
CA GLN A 169 33.30 -6.26 10.17
C GLN A 169 32.53 -7.39 10.86
N SER A 170 31.20 -7.33 10.83
CA SER A 170 30.33 -8.30 11.52
C SER A 170 29.02 -8.53 10.77
N PRO A 171 29.04 -9.27 9.64
CA PRO A 171 27.82 -9.67 8.94
C PRO A 171 27.03 -10.67 9.79
N LEU A 172 25.75 -10.38 10.03
CA LEU A 172 24.84 -11.21 10.84
C LEU A 172 23.56 -11.54 10.07
N ARG A 173 23.03 -12.76 10.26
CA ARG A 173 21.73 -13.19 9.71
C ARG A 173 20.88 -13.95 10.73
N THR A 174 19.60 -14.11 10.47
CA THR A 174 18.72 -15.02 11.22
C THR A 174 19.12 -16.49 11.02
N GLU A 175 18.64 -17.36 11.91
CA GLU A 175 18.60 -18.80 11.61
C GLU A 175 17.51 -19.09 10.58
N TYR A 176 17.79 -19.99 9.64
CA TYR A 176 16.80 -20.47 8.67
C TYR A 176 15.97 -21.58 9.33
N ALA A 177 15.02 -21.17 10.17
CA ALA A 177 14.18 -22.06 10.96
C ALA A 177 12.82 -21.42 11.25
N ILE A 178 11.76 -22.23 11.20
CA ILE A 178 10.36 -21.81 11.44
C ILE A 178 10.16 -21.00 12.75
N PRO A 179 10.80 -21.33 13.89
CA PRO A 179 10.74 -20.49 15.09
C PRO A 179 11.12 -19.02 14.86
N TRP A 180 12.11 -18.77 13.99
CA TRP A 180 12.66 -17.46 13.72
C TRP A 180 11.80 -16.67 12.72
N LEU A 181 11.53 -17.25 11.56
CA LEU A 181 10.75 -16.63 10.47
C LEU A 181 9.94 -17.72 9.74
N ASN A 182 8.62 -17.57 9.67
CA ASN A 182 7.72 -18.58 9.09
C ASN A 182 6.87 -18.00 7.94
N GLU A 183 7.38 -18.06 6.70
CA GLU A 183 6.76 -17.40 5.53
C GLU A 183 6.40 -15.90 5.77
N PRO A 184 7.36 -15.05 6.20
CA PRO A 184 7.10 -13.64 6.48
C PRO A 184 6.94 -12.81 5.20
N SER A 185 5.98 -11.89 5.26
CA SER A 185 5.84 -10.76 4.34
C SER A 185 6.34 -9.49 5.03
N PHE A 186 7.51 -9.00 4.61
CA PHE A 186 8.18 -7.83 5.19
C PHE A 186 7.48 -6.51 4.82
N VAL A 187 7.39 -5.60 5.78
CA VAL A 187 6.68 -4.32 5.62
C VAL A 187 7.60 -3.13 5.89
N PHE A 188 8.15 -3.03 7.10
CA PHE A 188 8.90 -1.84 7.54
C PHE A 188 10.09 -2.19 8.43
N ALA A 189 11.13 -1.37 8.40
CA ALA A 189 12.25 -1.44 9.34
C ALA A 189 12.83 -0.04 9.58
N ASP A 190 13.21 0.24 10.82
CA ASP A 190 13.75 1.55 11.24
C ASP A 190 14.59 1.39 12.53
N VAL A 191 15.52 2.31 12.75
CA VAL A 191 16.32 2.38 13.98
C VAL A 191 15.65 3.27 15.01
N ILE A 192 15.53 2.73 16.22
CA ILE A 192 15.24 3.51 17.43
C ILE A 192 16.56 3.65 18.19
N ARG A 193 17.09 4.87 18.20
CA ARG A 193 18.32 5.21 18.91
C ARG A 193 18.08 5.19 20.43
N ALA A 194 19.08 4.81 21.20
CA ALA A 194 19.03 4.92 22.65
C ALA A 194 18.98 6.40 23.08
N ASP A 195 18.34 6.70 24.22
CA ASP A 195 18.41 8.05 24.79
C ASP A 195 19.84 8.34 25.28
N GLN A 196 20.45 9.38 24.71
CA GLN A 196 21.80 9.83 25.06
C GLN A 196 21.92 10.33 26.51
N ASN A 197 20.79 10.64 27.15
CA ASN A 197 20.71 11.03 28.55
C ASN A 197 20.57 9.82 29.50
N SER A 198 20.41 8.60 28.98
CA SER A 198 20.24 7.40 29.80
C SER A 198 21.56 6.97 30.46
N THR A 199 21.53 6.78 31.78
CA THR A 199 22.67 6.29 32.57
C THR A 199 23.01 4.81 32.35
N ASP A 200 22.09 4.08 31.71
CA ASP A 200 22.08 2.62 31.71
C ASP A 200 22.94 2.05 30.56
N GLY A 201 23.42 2.94 29.68
CA GLY A 201 24.32 2.60 28.59
C GLY A 201 23.67 1.70 27.54
N GLU A 202 22.37 1.90 27.30
CA GLU A 202 21.57 1.22 26.28
C GLU A 202 22.22 1.29 24.88
N ASP A 203 21.76 0.40 24.00
CA ASP A 203 22.18 0.35 22.60
C ASP A 203 21.03 0.73 21.66
N ASP A 204 21.37 1.19 20.46
CA ASP A 204 20.41 1.43 19.39
C ASP A 204 19.76 0.09 18.98
N LYS A 205 18.45 0.10 18.75
CA LYS A 205 17.65 -1.08 18.44
C LYS A 205 17.05 -0.94 17.04
N ILE A 206 17.33 -1.89 16.16
CA ILE A 206 16.74 -1.92 14.81
C ILE A 206 15.47 -2.77 14.89
N TYR A 207 14.34 -2.14 14.59
CA TYR A 207 13.02 -2.74 14.63
C TYR A 207 12.59 -3.19 13.24
N PHE A 208 11.91 -4.34 13.16
CA PHE A 208 11.38 -4.94 11.94
C PHE A 208 9.90 -5.28 12.11
N PHE A 209 9.11 -5.03 11.07
CA PHE A 209 7.67 -5.27 11.02
C PHE A 209 7.33 -6.12 9.80
N PHE A 210 6.58 -7.19 10.03
CA PHE A 210 6.22 -8.17 9.00
C PHE A 210 4.95 -8.93 9.39
N THR A 211 4.26 -9.51 8.42
CA THR A 211 3.17 -10.49 8.68
C THR A 211 3.70 -11.89 8.39
N GLU A 212 3.69 -12.84 9.33
CA GLU A 212 4.12 -14.23 9.10
C GLU A 212 3.00 -15.24 9.38
N VAL A 213 3.21 -16.51 9.02
CA VAL A 213 2.33 -17.62 9.39
C VAL A 213 2.52 -17.95 10.86
N SER A 214 1.43 -17.96 11.63
CA SER A 214 1.42 -18.30 13.05
C SER A 214 1.98 -19.70 13.32
N VAL A 215 2.67 -19.83 14.45
CA VAL A 215 3.07 -21.12 15.04
C VAL A 215 2.32 -21.39 16.37
N GLU A 216 1.77 -20.34 16.96
CA GLU A 216 1.10 -20.36 18.27
C GLU A 216 -0.42 -20.60 18.23
N TYR A 217 -1.06 -20.51 17.07
CA TYR A 217 -2.50 -20.71 16.92
C TYR A 217 -2.82 -21.80 15.89
N GLU A 218 -3.54 -22.83 16.35
CA GLU A 218 -4.14 -23.84 15.47
C GLU A 218 -5.44 -23.28 14.87
N PHE A 219 -5.53 -23.27 13.54
CA PHE A 219 -6.69 -22.76 12.80
C PHE A 219 -6.97 -23.63 11.55
N VAL A 220 -8.14 -23.45 10.93
CA VAL A 220 -8.62 -24.29 9.79
C VAL A 220 -7.73 -24.17 8.54
N GLY A 221 -6.90 -23.12 8.46
CA GLY A 221 -5.83 -22.94 7.49
C GLY A 221 -4.74 -22.05 8.08
N LYS A 222 -3.71 -21.68 7.29
CA LYS A 222 -2.63 -20.80 7.75
C LYS A 222 -3.20 -19.48 8.29
N LEU A 223 -3.10 -19.25 9.60
CA LEU A 223 -3.45 -17.99 10.22
C LEU A 223 -2.24 -17.05 10.18
N MET A 224 -2.40 -15.88 9.59
CA MET A 224 -1.35 -14.87 9.53
C MET A 224 -1.32 -14.04 10.84
N ILE A 225 -0.15 -13.57 11.27
CA ILE A 225 0.04 -12.71 12.44
C ILE A 225 0.97 -11.53 12.10
N PRO A 226 0.62 -10.30 12.49
CA PRO A 226 1.55 -9.18 12.50
C PRO A 226 2.60 -9.35 13.61
N ARG A 227 3.87 -9.22 13.24
CA ARG A 227 5.02 -9.23 14.14
C ARG A 227 5.63 -7.83 14.23
N ILE A 228 6.06 -7.53 15.45
CA ILE A 228 7.17 -6.61 15.68
C ILE A 228 8.35 -7.45 16.17
N ALA A 229 9.53 -7.21 15.61
CA ALA A 229 10.78 -7.85 16.01
C ALA A 229 11.88 -6.80 16.18
N ARG A 230 12.96 -7.15 16.88
CA ARG A 230 14.12 -6.27 17.05
C ARG A 230 15.45 -7.02 17.07
N VAL A 231 16.52 -6.28 16.79
CA VAL A 231 17.92 -6.65 17.07
C VAL A 231 18.67 -5.45 17.65
N CYS A 232 19.75 -5.70 18.40
CA CYS A 232 20.64 -4.67 18.92
C CYS A 232 21.73 -4.36 17.89
N LYS A 233 22.04 -3.08 17.68
CA LYS A 233 23.03 -2.61 16.70
C LYS A 233 24.44 -3.17 16.97
N ARG A 234 24.88 -3.23 18.23
CA ARG A 234 26.21 -3.73 18.65
C ARG A 234 26.26 -5.25 18.85
N ASP A 235 25.25 -5.99 18.39
CA ASP A 235 25.34 -7.45 18.28
C ASP A 235 26.49 -7.81 17.32
N GLN A 236 27.31 -8.77 17.71
CA GLN A 236 28.45 -9.29 16.96
C GLN A 236 28.31 -10.79 16.65
N GLY A 237 27.18 -11.39 17.01
CA GLY A 237 26.99 -12.83 17.05
C GLY A 237 27.58 -13.46 18.32
N GLY A 238 27.44 -14.78 18.43
CA GLY A 238 28.02 -15.57 19.53
C GLY A 238 29.31 -16.29 19.10
N LEU A 239 30.17 -16.60 20.07
CA LEU A 239 31.51 -17.16 19.82
C LEU A 239 31.49 -18.64 19.40
N ARG A 240 30.48 -19.41 19.83
CA ARG A 240 30.32 -20.85 19.56
C ARG A 240 28.90 -21.15 19.08
N THR A 241 27.94 -20.95 19.98
CA THR A 241 26.52 -20.88 19.64
C THR A 241 26.26 -19.57 18.88
N LEU A 242 25.43 -19.56 17.84
CA LEU A 242 25.06 -18.38 17.04
C LEU A 242 26.24 -17.63 16.37
N GLN A 243 27.25 -18.36 15.87
CA GLN A 243 28.31 -17.77 15.02
C GLN A 243 27.74 -17.15 13.74
N LYS A 244 28.06 -15.87 13.48
CA LYS A 244 27.49 -15.06 12.38
C LYS A 244 25.95 -14.98 12.39
N LYS A 245 25.31 -15.20 13.54
CA LYS A 245 23.85 -15.13 13.74
C LYS A 245 23.50 -14.13 14.83
N TRP A 246 22.32 -13.52 14.77
CA TRP A 246 21.85 -12.60 15.81
C TRP A 246 21.78 -13.29 17.19
N THR A 247 22.28 -12.63 18.22
CA THR A 247 22.08 -13.01 19.64
C THR A 247 20.96 -12.20 20.31
N SER A 248 20.57 -11.10 19.66
CA SER A 248 19.58 -10.12 20.12
C SER A 248 18.19 -10.25 19.47
N PHE A 249 18.00 -11.19 18.52
CA PHE A 249 16.74 -11.32 17.79
C PHE A 249 15.60 -11.84 18.67
N LEU A 250 14.57 -11.02 18.84
CA LEU A 250 13.29 -11.41 19.44
C LEU A 250 12.13 -10.86 18.60
N LYS A 251 11.02 -11.60 18.53
CA LYS A 251 9.75 -11.18 17.91
C LYS A 251 8.56 -11.35 18.84
N ALA A 252 7.56 -10.48 18.73
CA ALA A 252 6.33 -10.51 19.52
C ALA A 252 5.08 -10.39 18.62
N ARG A 253 3.93 -10.84 19.12
CA ARG A 253 2.61 -10.60 18.50
C ARG A 253 2.27 -9.11 18.57
N LEU A 254 1.90 -8.49 17.45
CA LEU A 254 1.44 -7.09 17.39
C LEU A 254 -0.08 -7.07 17.12
N ILE A 255 -0.87 -6.67 18.12
CA ILE A 255 -2.32 -6.92 18.16
C ILE A 255 -3.12 -5.69 17.71
N CYS A 256 -3.94 -5.83 16.67
CA CYS A 256 -4.95 -4.83 16.32
C CYS A 256 -6.34 -5.51 16.23
N THR A 257 -7.22 -5.24 17.19
CA THR A 257 -8.55 -5.87 17.31
C THR A 257 -9.60 -4.90 17.86
N ILE A 258 -10.88 -5.22 17.70
CA ILE A 258 -11.97 -4.66 18.52
C ILE A 258 -12.68 -5.85 19.19
N PRO A 259 -12.42 -6.12 20.49
CA PRO A 259 -13.03 -7.22 21.23
C PRO A 259 -14.56 -7.22 21.17
N ASP A 260 -15.20 -6.09 21.50
CA ASP A 260 -16.67 -5.91 21.54
C ASP A 260 -17.41 -6.24 20.23
N LYS A 261 -16.67 -6.39 19.12
CA LYS A 261 -17.21 -6.62 17.77
C LYS A 261 -16.60 -7.87 17.11
N ASN A 262 -15.77 -8.62 17.82
CA ASN A 262 -15.00 -9.77 17.30
C ASN A 262 -14.25 -9.46 15.98
N LEU A 263 -13.73 -8.23 15.84
CA LEU A 263 -12.97 -7.81 14.65
C LEU A 263 -11.47 -7.98 14.92
N ILE A 264 -10.79 -8.73 14.06
CA ILE A 264 -9.35 -9.04 14.17
C ILE A 264 -8.64 -8.60 12.90
N PHE A 265 -7.63 -7.73 13.02
CA PHE A 265 -6.88 -7.18 11.90
C PHE A 265 -5.47 -7.78 11.89
N ASN A 266 -5.34 -8.98 11.32
CA ASN A 266 -4.15 -9.83 11.43
C ASN A 266 -3.20 -9.80 10.22
N ILE A 267 -3.41 -8.89 9.27
CA ILE A 267 -2.43 -8.52 8.24
C ILE A 267 -1.99 -7.09 8.51
N ILE A 268 -0.69 -6.83 8.63
CA ILE A 268 -0.14 -5.47 8.66
C ILE A 268 0.32 -5.07 7.25
N ASN A 269 -0.10 -3.89 6.81
CA ASN A 269 0.15 -3.38 5.46
C ASN A 269 1.26 -2.32 5.44
N ASP A 270 1.36 -1.50 6.50
CA ASP A 270 2.36 -0.43 6.61
C ASP A 270 2.58 0.01 8.06
N VAL A 271 3.72 0.65 8.34
CA VAL A 271 4.11 1.19 9.65
C VAL A 271 4.82 2.54 9.51
N PHE A 272 4.46 3.48 10.39
CA PHE A 272 5.11 4.78 10.54
C PHE A 272 5.49 5.03 12.00
N ILE A 273 6.76 5.35 12.28
CA ILE A 273 7.23 5.67 13.63
C ILE A 273 7.29 7.19 13.82
N LEU A 274 6.32 7.72 14.55
CA LEU A 274 6.25 9.14 14.88
C LEU A 274 7.35 9.48 15.91
N LYS A 275 8.44 10.06 15.40
CA LYS A 275 9.57 10.62 16.17
C LYS A 275 9.36 12.14 16.27
N SER A 276 9.37 12.71 17.49
CA SER A 276 9.19 14.16 17.70
C SER A 276 9.88 14.62 18.98
N PRO A 277 10.57 15.78 19.01
CA PRO A 277 11.09 16.38 20.25
C PRO A 277 10.02 16.77 21.28
N THR A 278 8.73 16.73 20.90
CA THR A 278 7.59 16.98 21.80
C THR A 278 7.01 15.71 22.42
N LEU A 279 7.50 14.54 22.01
CA LEU A 279 7.14 13.25 22.59
C LEU A 279 8.08 12.89 23.74
N LYS A 280 7.56 12.13 24.72
CA LYS A 280 8.40 11.44 25.71
C LYS A 280 9.09 10.20 25.12
N GLU A 281 8.46 9.59 24.14
CA GLU A 281 8.88 8.35 23.48
C GLU A 281 8.28 8.28 22.06
N PRO A 282 8.93 7.62 21.08
CA PRO A 282 8.34 7.38 19.77
C PRO A 282 7.03 6.61 19.85
N VAL A 283 6.08 6.95 18.95
CA VAL A 283 4.79 6.24 18.82
C VAL A 283 4.74 5.53 17.48
N ILE A 284 4.53 4.22 17.51
CA ILE A 284 4.47 3.36 16.32
C ILE A 284 3.01 3.32 15.86
N TYR A 285 2.73 3.83 14.66
CA TYR A 285 1.43 3.70 13.99
C TYR A 285 1.52 2.58 12.94
N GLY A 286 0.49 1.73 12.84
CA GLY A 286 0.43 0.69 11.81
C GLY A 286 -0.95 0.58 11.17
N VAL A 287 -0.99 0.31 9.87
CA VAL A 287 -2.20 0.02 9.10
C VAL A 287 -2.42 -1.49 9.04
N PHE A 288 -3.61 -1.94 9.42
CA PHE A 288 -3.97 -3.35 9.49
C PHE A 288 -5.25 -3.66 8.71
N THR A 289 -5.31 -4.84 8.09
CA THR A 289 -6.51 -5.41 7.45
C THR A 289 -6.77 -6.83 7.96
N PRO A 290 -8.01 -7.34 7.91
CA PRO A 290 -8.31 -8.71 8.32
C PRO A 290 -7.94 -9.68 7.18
N GLN A 291 -7.41 -10.85 7.54
CA GLN A 291 -7.22 -11.96 6.59
C GLN A 291 -8.56 -12.58 6.17
N LEU A 292 -9.46 -12.76 7.13
CA LEU A 292 -10.77 -13.36 6.95
C LEU A 292 -11.82 -12.27 6.72
N ASN A 293 -12.80 -12.54 5.85
CA ASN A 293 -13.92 -11.63 5.58
C ASN A 293 -13.46 -10.20 5.19
N ASN A 294 -12.42 -10.08 4.34
CA ASN A 294 -11.87 -8.80 3.90
C ASN A 294 -12.78 -8.09 2.88
N VAL A 295 -13.96 -7.68 3.32
CA VAL A 295 -14.95 -6.89 2.58
C VAL A 295 -14.56 -5.41 2.63
N GLY A 296 -13.29 -5.09 2.32
CA GLY A 296 -12.72 -3.75 2.43
C GLY A 296 -12.80 -3.19 3.84
N LEU A 297 -12.25 -3.87 4.85
CA LEU A 297 -12.22 -3.38 6.23
C LEU A 297 -10.78 -3.05 6.63
N SER A 298 -10.52 -1.84 7.12
CA SER A 298 -9.18 -1.41 7.54
C SER A 298 -9.18 -0.76 8.92
N ALA A 299 -8.08 -0.91 9.65
CA ALA A 299 -7.82 -0.29 10.93
C ALA A 299 -6.46 0.42 10.96
N VAL A 300 -6.34 1.42 11.83
CA VAL A 300 -5.05 1.97 12.27
C VAL A 300 -4.93 1.74 13.77
N CYS A 301 -3.89 1.04 14.20
CA CYS A 301 -3.51 0.91 15.61
C CYS A 301 -2.25 1.72 15.89
N ALA A 302 -2.12 2.22 17.12
CA ALA A 302 -0.96 2.97 17.59
C ALA A 302 -0.42 2.34 18.88
N TYR A 303 0.90 2.26 19.03
CA TYR A 303 1.58 1.55 20.11
C TYR A 303 2.68 2.44 20.69
N ASN A 304 2.85 2.43 22.01
CA ASN A 304 3.98 3.07 22.67
C ASN A 304 5.23 2.19 22.57
N LEU A 305 6.40 2.81 22.43
CA LEU A 305 7.67 2.10 22.51
C LEU A 305 7.87 1.41 23.88
N SER A 306 7.45 2.04 24.97
CA SER A 306 7.51 1.51 26.34
C SER A 306 6.78 0.18 26.49
N THR A 307 5.61 0.02 25.87
CA THR A 307 4.86 -1.25 25.83
C THR A 307 5.59 -2.33 25.03
N VAL A 308 6.27 -1.95 23.94
CA VAL A 308 7.11 -2.85 23.13
C VAL A 308 8.35 -3.30 23.90
N GLU A 309 9.08 -2.35 24.50
CA GLU A 309 10.27 -2.61 25.31
C GLU A 309 9.93 -3.45 26.54
N GLU A 310 8.78 -3.25 27.19
CA GLU A 310 8.34 -4.06 28.33
C GLU A 310 8.11 -5.54 27.96
N VAL A 311 7.46 -5.81 26.81
CA VAL A 311 7.30 -7.18 26.30
C VAL A 311 8.66 -7.84 26.07
N PHE A 312 9.62 -7.16 25.45
CA PHE A 312 10.94 -7.74 25.18
C PHE A 312 11.86 -7.83 26.42
N SER A 313 11.79 -6.88 27.36
CA SER A 313 12.68 -6.80 28.53
C SER A 313 12.18 -7.56 29.76
N LYS A 314 10.86 -7.71 29.94
CA LYS A 314 10.25 -8.38 31.11
C LYS A 314 9.40 -9.59 30.74
N GLY A 315 8.75 -9.57 29.58
CA GLY A 315 7.80 -10.59 29.15
C GLY A 315 8.36 -12.02 29.11
N LYS A 316 7.46 -13.00 29.16
CA LYS A 316 7.77 -14.42 29.02
C LYS A 316 7.96 -14.80 27.55
N TYR A 317 8.76 -15.83 27.33
CA TYR A 317 9.01 -16.42 26.01
C TYR A 317 7.99 -17.54 25.74
N MET A 318 7.78 -17.89 24.47
CA MET A 318 7.13 -19.14 24.08
C MET A 318 8.18 -20.25 23.88
N GLN A 319 7.81 -21.48 24.19
CA GLN A 319 8.57 -22.69 23.90
C GLN A 319 7.76 -23.63 23.01
N SER A 320 8.42 -24.28 22.07
CA SER A 320 7.91 -25.44 21.33
C SER A 320 7.93 -26.70 22.21
N ALA A 321 6.76 -27.27 22.47
CA ALA A 321 6.57 -28.53 23.17
C ALA A 321 6.06 -29.60 22.18
N THR A 322 6.74 -30.75 22.13
CA THR A 322 6.28 -31.90 21.34
C THR A 322 5.16 -32.61 22.10
N VAL A 323 3.96 -32.61 21.53
CA VAL A 323 2.77 -33.31 22.03
C VAL A 323 2.54 -34.54 21.15
N GLU A 324 2.36 -35.70 21.80
CA GLU A 324 1.95 -36.99 21.21
C GLU A 324 2.63 -37.33 19.86
N GLN A 325 3.92 -37.68 19.94
CA GLN A 325 4.75 -38.29 18.88
C GLN A 325 4.93 -37.52 17.54
N SER A 326 4.10 -36.53 17.19
CA SER A 326 4.20 -35.82 15.90
C SER A 326 3.80 -34.34 15.88
N HIS A 327 3.23 -33.76 16.95
CA HIS A 327 2.68 -32.40 16.91
C HIS A 327 3.43 -31.42 17.81
N THR A 328 4.13 -30.46 17.21
CA THR A 328 4.73 -29.33 17.95
C THR A 328 3.65 -28.28 18.26
N LYS A 329 3.35 -28.07 19.55
CA LYS A 329 2.52 -26.96 20.04
C LYS A 329 3.40 -25.90 20.71
N TRP A 330 3.00 -24.64 20.67
CA TRP A 330 3.72 -23.54 21.32
C TRP A 330 3.00 -23.07 22.58
N VAL A 331 3.74 -22.97 23.69
CA VAL A 331 3.21 -22.67 25.03
C VAL A 331 4.09 -21.66 25.77
N ARG A 332 3.54 -20.97 26.78
CA ARG A 332 4.31 -20.07 27.66
C ARG A 332 5.45 -20.83 28.36
N TYR A 333 6.68 -20.34 28.24
CA TYR A 333 7.81 -20.81 29.01
C TYR A 333 7.73 -20.30 30.47
N ASN A 334 7.57 -21.23 31.41
CA ASN A 334 7.47 -20.94 32.85
C ASN A 334 8.73 -21.33 33.65
N GLY A 335 9.78 -21.84 32.99
CA GLY A 335 11.04 -22.22 33.65
C GLY A 335 11.97 -21.03 33.95
N GLU A 336 13.20 -21.37 34.36
CA GLU A 336 14.25 -20.39 34.66
C GLU A 336 14.80 -19.72 33.39
N ILE A 337 14.65 -18.39 33.30
CA ILE A 337 15.26 -17.59 32.24
C ILE A 337 16.75 -17.40 32.58
N PRO A 338 17.70 -17.66 31.66
CA PRO A 338 19.12 -17.40 31.87
C PRO A 338 19.44 -15.95 32.22
N ASN A 339 20.56 -15.74 32.93
CA ASN A 339 21.17 -14.43 33.15
C ASN A 339 22.58 -14.42 32.50
N PRO A 340 22.95 -13.41 31.70
CA PRO A 340 22.17 -12.26 31.23
C PRO A 340 20.95 -12.68 30.40
N ARG A 341 19.91 -11.83 30.38
CA ARG A 341 18.61 -12.12 29.73
C ARG A 341 18.78 -12.42 28.23
N PRO A 342 18.27 -13.55 27.71
CA PRO A 342 18.30 -13.88 26.28
C PRO A 342 17.63 -12.81 25.41
N GLY A 343 18.32 -12.34 24.36
CA GLY A 343 17.82 -11.30 23.46
C GLY A 343 17.89 -9.85 24.02
N ALA A 344 18.61 -9.62 25.12
CA ALA A 344 18.89 -8.28 25.62
C ALA A 344 20.16 -7.68 24.98
N CYS A 345 20.21 -6.34 24.88
CA CYS A 345 21.41 -5.62 24.46
C CYS A 345 22.44 -5.56 25.61
N ILE A 346 23.73 -5.45 25.26
CA ILE A 346 24.82 -5.33 26.25
C ILE A 346 24.78 -3.92 26.88
N ASN A 347 24.05 -3.77 27.98
CA ASN A 347 23.92 -2.56 28.80
C ASN A 347 25.03 -2.44 29.87
N ASN A 348 24.96 -1.43 30.75
CA ASN A 348 25.94 -1.26 31.83
C ASN A 348 25.93 -2.39 32.88
N GLU A 349 24.79 -3.04 33.14
CA GLU A 349 24.69 -4.20 34.04
C GLU A 349 25.43 -5.43 33.48
N ALA A 350 25.28 -5.69 32.18
CA ALA A 350 26.02 -6.74 31.47
C ALA A 350 27.53 -6.46 31.49
N ARG A 351 27.95 -5.20 31.26
CA ARG A 351 29.37 -4.78 31.33
C ARG A 351 29.94 -4.92 32.75
N ALA A 352 29.17 -4.56 33.79
CA ALA A 352 29.54 -4.78 35.19
C ALA A 352 29.68 -6.27 35.54
N SER A 353 28.97 -7.14 34.81
CA SER A 353 29.10 -8.60 34.87
C SER A 353 30.22 -9.17 33.96
N ASN A 354 31.08 -8.32 33.41
CA ASN A 354 32.17 -8.60 32.46
C ASN A 354 31.74 -9.08 31.05
N TYR A 355 30.49 -8.90 30.66
CA TYR A 355 30.03 -9.13 29.29
C TYR A 355 30.25 -7.86 28.45
N MET A 356 31.33 -7.80 27.68
CA MET A 356 31.72 -6.61 26.91
C MET A 356 31.09 -6.56 25.51
N SER A 357 30.88 -7.71 24.88
CA SER A 357 30.05 -7.85 23.68
C SER A 357 29.26 -9.17 23.67
N SER A 358 28.43 -9.39 22.65
CA SER A 358 27.66 -10.63 22.47
C SER A 358 28.54 -11.88 22.37
N LEU A 359 29.80 -11.73 21.92
CA LEU A 359 30.79 -12.81 21.85
C LEU A 359 31.19 -13.35 23.25
N ASN A 360 30.94 -12.59 24.32
CA ASN A 360 31.23 -12.99 25.69
C ASN A 360 30.01 -13.62 26.40
N LEU A 361 28.84 -13.66 25.76
CA LEU A 361 27.61 -14.19 26.38
C LEU A 361 27.74 -15.70 26.68
N PRO A 362 27.18 -16.20 27.80
CA PRO A 362 27.20 -17.63 28.11
C PRO A 362 26.44 -18.45 27.06
N ASP A 363 26.98 -19.63 26.69
CA ASP A 363 26.33 -20.56 25.77
C ASP A 363 24.89 -20.94 26.22
N LYS A 364 24.60 -20.94 27.54
CA LYS A 364 23.22 -21.12 28.08
C LYS A 364 22.25 -20.01 27.62
N THR A 365 22.70 -18.75 27.61
CA THR A 365 21.89 -17.60 27.15
C THR A 365 21.73 -17.63 25.62
N LEU A 366 22.81 -17.94 24.90
CA LEU A 366 22.83 -18.00 23.43
C LEU A 366 21.95 -19.14 22.89
N GLN A 367 22.00 -20.33 23.49
CA GLN A 367 21.13 -21.44 23.10
C GLN A 367 19.66 -21.14 23.44
N PHE A 368 19.40 -20.47 24.57
CA PHE A 368 18.03 -20.10 24.93
C PHE A 368 17.38 -19.16 23.90
N VAL A 369 18.04 -18.07 23.49
CA VAL A 369 17.47 -17.15 22.47
C VAL A 369 17.34 -17.84 21.10
N LYS A 370 18.25 -18.77 20.77
CA LYS A 370 18.15 -19.58 19.54
C LYS A 370 16.87 -20.40 19.48
N ASP A 371 16.47 -21.00 20.59
CA ASP A 371 15.31 -21.88 20.68
C ASP A 371 14.00 -21.14 21.01
N HIS A 372 14.09 -19.96 21.65
CA HIS A 372 12.96 -19.17 22.14
C HIS A 372 12.92 -17.72 21.57
N PRO A 373 12.96 -17.50 20.24
CA PRO A 373 12.94 -16.15 19.65
C PRO A 373 11.57 -15.46 19.73
N LEU A 374 10.50 -16.18 20.10
CA LEU A 374 9.12 -15.66 20.15
C LEU A 374 8.72 -15.32 21.59
N MET A 375 8.24 -14.10 21.81
CA MET A 375 7.63 -13.66 23.08
C MET A 375 6.19 -14.18 23.19
N ASP A 376 5.81 -14.62 24.38
CA ASP A 376 4.44 -15.02 24.70
C ASP A 376 3.55 -13.80 24.94
N ASP A 377 4.03 -12.83 25.73
CA ASP A 377 3.29 -11.58 25.94
C ASP A 377 3.18 -10.80 24.61
N SER A 378 2.03 -10.16 24.40
CA SER A 378 1.66 -9.52 23.14
C SER A 378 1.69 -7.99 23.25
N VAL A 379 2.08 -7.30 22.19
CA VAL A 379 2.05 -5.84 22.13
C VAL A 379 0.63 -5.36 21.81
N ILE A 380 0.03 -4.68 22.79
CA ILE A 380 -1.36 -4.18 22.78
C ILE A 380 -1.36 -2.67 22.42
N PRO A 381 -2.36 -2.16 21.65
CA PRO A 381 -2.37 -0.78 21.22
C PRO A 381 -2.84 0.17 22.33
N MET A 382 -2.50 1.46 22.19
CA MET A 382 -2.83 2.51 23.16
C MET A 382 -4.34 2.60 23.45
N GLY A 383 -4.77 2.16 24.63
CA GLY A 383 -6.18 2.15 25.02
C GLY A 383 -6.97 0.96 24.46
N ASP A 384 -6.27 -0.16 24.21
CA ASP A 384 -6.79 -1.50 23.92
C ASP A 384 -7.70 -1.59 22.68
N ARG A 385 -7.61 -0.60 21.79
CA ARG A 385 -8.44 -0.47 20.58
C ARG A 385 -7.72 0.28 19.46
N PRO A 386 -8.19 0.21 18.20
CA PRO A 386 -7.62 0.97 17.10
C PRO A 386 -7.95 2.47 17.22
N ARG A 387 -7.06 3.33 16.72
CA ARG A 387 -7.25 4.78 16.62
C ARG A 387 -8.27 5.16 15.55
N LEU A 388 -8.39 4.33 14.51
CA LEU A 388 -9.31 4.48 13.39
C LEU A 388 -9.75 3.10 12.88
N VAL A 389 -11.02 2.94 12.52
CA VAL A 389 -11.51 1.80 11.73
C VAL A 389 -12.50 2.30 10.67
N LYS A 390 -12.31 1.88 9.41
CA LYS A 390 -13.16 2.25 8.28
C LYS A 390 -13.57 0.99 7.51
N ARG A 391 -14.86 0.91 7.19
CA ARG A 391 -15.46 -0.05 6.25
C ARG A 391 -15.39 0.49 4.83
N ASP A 392 -15.53 -0.40 3.86
CA ASP A 392 -15.59 -0.07 2.44
C ASP A 392 -14.30 0.66 1.96
N VAL A 393 -13.14 0.29 2.52
CA VAL A 393 -11.80 0.76 2.11
C VAL A 393 -10.71 -0.25 2.48
N LYS A 394 -9.71 -0.39 1.61
CA LYS A 394 -8.44 -1.06 1.94
C LYS A 394 -7.32 -0.02 1.99
N TYR A 395 -6.81 0.25 3.19
CA TYR A 395 -5.67 1.15 3.38
C TYR A 395 -4.34 0.45 3.07
N THR A 396 -3.42 1.14 2.41
CA THR A 396 -2.15 0.59 1.92
C THR A 396 -0.91 1.20 2.55
N GLN A 397 -0.88 2.52 2.81
CA GLN A 397 0.22 3.20 3.50
C GLN A 397 -0.29 4.26 4.50
N ILE A 398 0.56 4.67 5.44
CA ILE A 398 0.31 5.73 6.42
C ILE A 398 1.55 6.60 6.66
N VAL A 399 1.33 7.91 6.77
CA VAL A 399 2.28 8.82 7.43
C VAL A 399 1.53 9.67 8.45
N VAL A 400 2.21 10.09 9.53
CA VAL A 400 1.58 10.83 10.63
C VAL A 400 2.35 12.11 10.91
N ASP A 401 1.67 13.25 10.85
CA ASP A 401 2.23 14.55 11.25
C ASP A 401 1.71 14.97 12.63
N ARG A 402 2.53 15.68 13.41
CA ARG A 402 2.19 16.17 14.75
C ARG A 402 2.03 17.69 14.74
N VAL A 403 0.79 18.14 14.61
CA VAL A 403 0.45 19.57 14.53
C VAL A 403 -0.02 20.14 15.87
N ARG A 404 0.25 21.43 16.09
CA ARG A 404 -0.37 22.20 17.19
C ARG A 404 -1.52 23.05 16.64
N ALA A 405 -2.71 22.86 17.21
CA ALA A 405 -3.92 23.64 16.92
C ALA A 405 -3.85 25.06 17.52
N LEU A 406 -4.72 25.97 17.07
CA LEU A 406 -4.78 27.36 17.55
C LEU A 406 -5.09 27.46 19.05
N ASN A 407 -5.80 26.49 19.62
CA ASN A 407 -6.08 26.40 21.05
C ASN A 407 -4.91 25.77 21.85
N GLY A 408 -3.74 25.57 21.24
CA GLY A 408 -2.56 24.97 21.85
C GLY A 408 -2.57 23.44 21.95
N THR A 409 -3.72 22.78 21.66
CA THR A 409 -3.84 21.30 21.69
C THR A 409 -2.99 20.68 20.58
N ILE A 410 -2.38 19.53 20.85
CA ILE A 410 -1.57 18.78 19.87
C ILE A 410 -2.44 17.66 19.29
N TYR A 411 -2.38 17.49 17.97
CA TYR A 411 -3.06 16.42 17.24
C TYR A 411 -2.07 15.65 16.37
N ASP A 412 -2.20 14.32 16.39
CA ASP A 412 -1.54 13.44 15.43
C ASP A 412 -2.48 13.27 14.23
N VAL A 413 -2.11 13.88 13.10
CA VAL A 413 -2.86 13.86 11.84
C VAL A 413 -2.36 12.69 11.00
N MET A 414 -3.20 11.68 10.85
CA MET A 414 -2.93 10.50 10.05
C MET A 414 -3.30 10.78 8.58
N PHE A 415 -2.34 10.64 7.67
CA PHE A 415 -2.56 10.61 6.23
C PHE A 415 -2.47 9.17 5.76
N ILE A 416 -3.59 8.60 5.32
CA ILE A 416 -3.73 7.16 5.08
C ILE A 416 -4.18 6.94 3.64
N SER A 417 -3.36 6.25 2.85
CA SER A 417 -3.60 6.01 1.43
C SER A 417 -4.33 4.70 1.17
N THR A 418 -4.90 4.54 -0.02
CA THR A 418 -5.80 3.44 -0.38
C THR A 418 -5.34 2.63 -1.59
N ASP A 419 -5.90 1.42 -1.72
CA ASP A 419 -5.81 0.61 -2.94
C ASP A 419 -6.59 1.18 -4.14
N ARG A 420 -7.24 2.35 -3.97
CA ARG A 420 -7.96 3.11 -5.01
C ARG A 420 -7.35 4.47 -5.32
N GLY A 421 -6.09 4.71 -4.93
CA GLY A 421 -5.38 5.94 -5.28
C GLY A 421 -5.89 7.21 -4.61
N ALA A 422 -6.74 7.09 -3.58
CA ALA A 422 -7.19 8.17 -2.72
C ALA A 422 -6.37 8.22 -1.42
N LEU A 423 -6.29 9.42 -0.84
CA LEU A 423 -5.65 9.72 0.45
C LEU A 423 -6.68 10.29 1.42
N HIS A 424 -6.85 9.65 2.57
CA HIS A 424 -7.67 10.15 3.67
C HIS A 424 -6.81 10.91 4.67
N LYS A 425 -7.27 12.07 5.12
CA LYS A 425 -6.68 12.83 6.22
C LYS A 425 -7.59 12.70 7.43
N ALA A 426 -7.06 12.17 8.54
CA ALA A 426 -7.87 11.83 9.71
C ALA A 426 -7.20 12.20 11.04
N ILE A 427 -8.01 12.47 12.06
CA ILE A 427 -7.58 12.66 13.43
C ILE A 427 -8.34 11.73 14.38
N SER A 428 -7.67 11.32 15.45
CA SER A 428 -8.27 10.61 16.59
C SER A 428 -8.34 11.58 17.78
N TYR A 429 -9.45 11.55 18.51
CA TYR A 429 -9.68 12.33 19.72
C TYR A 429 -10.42 11.48 20.76
N GLU A 430 -10.49 11.93 22.02
CA GLU A 430 -10.97 11.11 23.16
C GLU A 430 -12.30 10.40 22.89
N ASN A 431 -13.23 11.11 22.27
CA ASN A 431 -14.61 10.69 22.00
C ASN A 431 -14.84 10.18 20.56
N GLY A 432 -13.80 9.95 19.74
CA GLY A 432 -13.98 9.35 18.42
C GLY A 432 -12.84 9.55 17.42
N MET A 433 -13.18 9.32 16.16
CA MET A 433 -12.32 9.56 14.99
C MET A 433 -13.06 10.50 14.03
N HIS A 434 -12.32 11.31 13.29
CA HIS A 434 -12.86 12.17 12.24
C HIS A 434 -11.95 12.12 11.01
N ILE A 435 -12.51 11.73 9.86
CA ILE A 435 -11.88 11.88 8.56
C ILE A 435 -12.26 13.28 8.08
N ILE A 436 -11.27 14.14 7.91
CA ILE A 436 -11.40 15.56 7.58
C ILE A 436 -11.70 15.73 6.09
N GLU A 437 -10.93 15.04 5.25
CA GLU A 437 -11.01 15.12 3.80
C GLU A 437 -10.46 13.83 3.15
N GLU A 438 -10.87 13.60 1.91
CA GLU A 438 -10.43 12.50 1.05
C GLU A 438 -10.02 13.13 -0.30
N THR A 439 -8.78 12.89 -0.74
CA THR A 439 -8.23 13.46 -1.98
C THR A 439 -7.84 12.35 -2.94
N GLN A 440 -8.42 12.34 -4.14
CA GLN A 440 -8.05 11.40 -5.20
C GLN A 440 -6.69 11.80 -5.78
N LEU A 441 -5.61 11.08 -5.40
CA LEU A 441 -4.27 11.34 -5.91
C LEU A 441 -4.08 10.81 -7.34
N PHE A 442 -4.69 9.67 -7.65
CA PHE A 442 -4.57 9.03 -8.97
C PHE A 442 -5.93 8.92 -9.66
N PRO A 443 -6.21 9.71 -10.73
CA PRO A 443 -7.50 9.67 -11.45
C PRO A 443 -7.91 8.30 -12.01
N ASN A 444 -6.94 7.39 -12.18
CA ASN A 444 -7.16 6.02 -12.67
C ASN A 444 -7.50 5.01 -11.55
N PHE A 445 -7.59 5.45 -10.28
CA PHE A 445 -7.80 4.62 -9.09
C PHE A 445 -6.70 3.57 -8.81
N GLU A 446 -5.46 3.90 -9.19
CA GLU A 446 -4.28 3.05 -9.02
C GLU A 446 -3.84 2.95 -7.54
N PRO A 447 -3.49 1.75 -7.01
CA PRO A 447 -3.09 1.57 -5.62
C PRO A 447 -1.85 2.40 -5.25
N VAL A 448 -1.91 3.12 -4.12
CA VAL A 448 -0.73 3.81 -3.56
C VAL A 448 0.18 2.79 -2.89
N GLN A 449 1.43 2.68 -3.35
CA GLN A 449 2.37 1.63 -2.90
C GLN A 449 3.50 2.14 -2.00
N SER A 450 3.83 3.42 -2.09
CA SER A 450 4.74 4.10 -1.17
C SER A 450 4.21 5.50 -0.87
N LEU A 451 4.38 5.95 0.38
CA LEU A 451 3.90 7.24 0.88
C LEU A 451 4.99 7.88 1.76
N LEU A 452 5.39 9.11 1.44
CA LEU A 452 6.46 9.81 2.15
C LEU A 452 6.05 11.24 2.50
N LEU A 453 6.46 11.69 3.70
CA LEU A 453 6.08 12.96 4.32
C LEU A 453 7.29 13.92 4.37
N SER A 454 7.12 15.15 3.91
CA SER A 454 8.04 16.26 4.20
C SER A 454 7.42 17.20 5.23
N SER A 455 8.23 17.59 6.23
CA SER A 455 7.85 18.45 7.35
C SER A 455 8.43 19.88 7.28
N LYS A 456 9.44 20.10 6.43
CA LYS A 456 10.26 21.33 6.40
C LYS A 456 9.49 22.65 6.18
N LYS A 457 8.27 22.62 5.65
CA LYS A 457 7.47 23.83 5.35
C LYS A 457 6.30 23.99 6.32
N VAL A 458 6.48 24.95 7.24
CA VAL A 458 5.56 25.37 8.33
C VAL A 458 4.12 25.65 7.89
N SER A 459 3.87 25.87 6.59
CA SER A 459 2.54 26.14 6.00
C SER A 459 2.13 25.20 4.87
N ALA A 460 2.91 24.16 4.55
CA ALA A 460 2.61 23.20 3.50
C ALA A 460 3.39 21.89 3.71
N ILE A 461 2.72 20.86 4.22
CA ILE A 461 3.23 19.49 4.20
C ILE A 461 3.30 19.05 2.72
N SER A 462 4.38 18.41 2.26
CA SER A 462 4.38 17.69 0.98
C SER A 462 4.24 16.19 1.23
N ILE A 463 3.26 15.54 0.60
CA ILE A 463 3.09 14.08 0.63
C ILE A 463 3.31 13.52 -0.76
N ALA A 464 4.38 12.75 -0.92
CA ALA A 464 4.72 12.09 -2.17
C ALA A 464 4.16 10.65 -2.17
N ALA A 465 3.40 10.32 -3.20
CA ALA A 465 2.71 9.04 -3.40
C ALA A 465 3.01 8.50 -4.80
N PHE A 466 3.15 7.17 -4.93
CA PHE A 466 3.55 6.53 -6.19
C PHE A 466 2.90 5.15 -6.39
N ILE A 467 2.92 4.66 -7.63
CA ILE A 467 2.24 3.44 -8.10
C ILE A 467 3.16 2.51 -8.88
N SER A 468 2.80 1.23 -8.94
CA SER A 468 3.51 0.22 -9.75
C SER A 468 2.54 -0.69 -10.50
N PHE A 469 2.84 -0.94 -11.79
CA PHE A 469 1.97 -1.63 -12.73
C PHE A 469 2.39 -3.10 -12.87
N CYS A 470 1.42 -4.02 -12.98
CA CYS A 470 1.69 -5.44 -13.24
C CYS A 470 0.55 -6.13 -14.01
N SER A 471 0.27 -5.69 -15.24
CA SER A 471 -0.38 -6.50 -16.30
C SER A 471 -0.25 -5.82 -17.66
N SER A 472 -0.36 -6.59 -18.75
CA SER A 472 0.03 -6.19 -20.11
C SER A 472 -1.14 -5.90 -21.05
N THR A 473 -1.86 -4.79 -20.87
CA THR A 473 -2.75 -4.25 -21.94
C THR A 473 -2.87 -2.72 -21.96
N LYS A 474 -2.40 -2.12 -23.07
CA LYS A 474 -2.74 -0.80 -23.63
C LYS A 474 -2.62 0.47 -22.73
N LEU A 475 -1.54 1.21 -23.00
CA LEU A 475 -1.52 2.68 -23.15
C LEU A 475 -1.92 3.55 -21.93
N PHE A 476 -1.33 3.30 -20.76
CA PHE A 476 -1.35 4.26 -19.65
C PHE A 476 0.03 4.46 -19.04
N ASN A 477 0.49 5.71 -18.97
CA ASN A 477 1.74 6.06 -18.30
C ASN A 477 1.50 6.13 -16.77
N PRO A 478 2.26 5.39 -15.94
CA PRO A 478 2.15 5.46 -14.49
C PRO A 478 2.69 6.78 -13.95
N LYS A 479 2.22 7.20 -12.77
CA LYS A 479 2.47 8.55 -12.24
C LYS A 479 2.87 8.55 -10.77
N ALA A 480 3.67 9.55 -10.41
CA ALA A 480 3.77 10.09 -9.07
C ALA A 480 2.64 11.09 -8.80
N ALA A 481 2.36 11.35 -7.53
CA ALA A 481 1.60 12.51 -7.08
C ALA A 481 2.29 13.10 -5.84
N SER A 482 2.58 14.41 -5.87
CA SER A 482 2.82 15.20 -4.68
C SER A 482 1.58 16.04 -4.40
N VAL A 483 1.02 15.88 -3.21
CA VAL A 483 -0.06 16.73 -2.70
C VAL A 483 0.50 17.62 -1.60
N THR A 484 0.02 18.87 -1.53
CA THR A 484 0.19 19.73 -0.36
C THR A 484 -1.12 19.84 0.42
N PRO A 485 -1.35 19.00 1.45
CA PRO A 485 -2.54 19.13 2.28
C PRO A 485 -2.50 20.44 3.05
N HIS A 486 -3.59 21.21 2.98
CA HIS A 486 -3.71 22.45 3.74
C HIS A 486 -3.55 22.18 5.24
N THR A 487 -2.49 22.71 5.86
CA THR A 487 -2.39 22.88 7.32
C THR A 487 -3.21 24.10 7.77
N GLY A 488 -4.44 24.19 7.24
CA GLY A 488 -5.44 25.16 7.67
C GLY A 488 -5.62 25.04 9.18
N ALA A 489 -5.29 26.12 9.89
CA ALA A 489 -5.02 26.04 11.32
C ALA A 489 -6.22 25.46 12.09
N ILE A 490 -6.01 24.33 12.77
CA ILE A 490 -7.06 23.64 13.53
C ILE A 490 -7.62 24.62 14.56
N SER A 491 -8.84 25.08 14.30
CA SER A 491 -9.48 26.16 15.05
C SER A 491 -10.06 25.63 16.37
N HIS A 492 -10.62 26.53 17.19
CA HIS A 492 -11.38 26.19 18.40
C HIS A 492 -12.54 25.19 18.16
N THR A 493 -12.92 25.03 16.90
CA THR A 493 -14.03 24.19 16.41
C THR A 493 -13.72 22.70 16.33
N ALA A 494 -12.56 22.22 16.83
CA ALA A 494 -12.39 20.80 17.16
C ALA A 494 -13.44 20.29 18.18
N CYS A 495 -14.06 21.20 18.95
CA CYS A 495 -15.22 20.87 19.77
C CYS A 495 -16.55 20.81 19.02
N GLY A 496 -16.58 21.15 17.72
CA GLY A 496 -17.76 21.06 16.85
C GLY A 496 -18.80 22.15 17.07
N ASP A 497 -18.41 23.36 17.49
CA ASP A 497 -19.33 24.44 17.82
C ASP A 497 -19.12 25.67 16.91
N ALA A 498 -19.96 25.84 15.90
CA ALA A 498 -19.83 26.93 14.92
C ALA A 498 -20.35 28.29 15.43
N SER A 499 -20.88 28.38 16.66
CA SER A 499 -21.46 29.63 17.19
C SER A 499 -20.45 30.77 17.39
N SER A 500 -19.14 30.48 17.35
CA SER A 500 -18.06 31.48 17.38
C SER A 500 -17.74 32.06 15.99
N CYS A 501 -18.45 31.64 14.94
CA CYS A 501 -18.16 31.98 13.55
C CYS A 501 -19.17 33.00 13.04
N SER A 502 -18.71 34.20 12.68
CA SER A 502 -19.59 35.27 12.22
C SER A 502 -20.16 34.97 10.82
N ASP A 503 -21.49 34.91 10.70
CA ASP A 503 -22.21 34.69 9.44
C ASP A 503 -22.01 35.82 8.41
N LYS A 504 -20.89 35.75 7.69
CA LYS A 504 -20.57 36.65 6.55
C LYS A 504 -19.95 35.86 5.38
N VAL A 505 -20.62 34.80 4.97
CA VAL A 505 -20.53 34.35 3.57
C VAL A 505 -21.02 35.49 2.68
N ARG A 506 -20.36 35.73 1.53
CA ARG A 506 -20.78 36.78 0.59
C ARG A 506 -22.13 36.40 -0.03
N GLU A 507 -23.22 37.06 0.39
CA GLU A 507 -24.57 36.82 -0.12
C GLU A 507 -24.76 37.30 -1.58
N ASN A 508 -24.16 36.57 -2.53
CA ASN A 508 -24.44 36.77 -3.95
C ASN A 508 -25.78 36.11 -4.29
N SER A 509 -26.88 36.85 -4.22
CA SER A 509 -28.21 36.37 -4.63
C SER A 509 -28.27 36.16 -6.15
N LEU A 510 -28.53 34.93 -6.59
CA LEU A 510 -28.68 34.58 -8.00
C LEU A 510 -30.11 34.93 -8.47
N GLN A 511 -30.25 35.87 -9.40
CA GLN A 511 -31.53 36.21 -10.01
C GLN A 511 -31.83 35.31 -11.22
N HIS A 512 -33.07 34.83 -11.34
CA HIS A 512 -33.52 33.96 -12.43
C HIS A 512 -34.88 34.42 -12.96
N THR A 513 -35.01 34.66 -14.27
CA THR A 513 -36.27 35.12 -14.89
C THR A 513 -36.84 34.08 -15.87
N PHE A 514 -37.92 33.41 -15.48
CA PHE A 514 -38.52 32.31 -16.25
C PHE A 514 -39.81 32.72 -16.98
N LYS A 515 -40.36 31.83 -17.80
CA LYS A 515 -41.68 31.99 -18.44
C LYS A 515 -42.74 31.24 -17.62
N HIS A 516 -43.98 31.72 -17.64
CA HIS A 516 -45.10 30.97 -17.06
C HIS A 516 -45.21 29.58 -17.72
N GLY A 517 -45.46 28.54 -16.92
CA GLY A 517 -45.53 27.16 -17.36
C GLY A 517 -44.20 26.46 -17.66
N SER A 518 -43.05 27.17 -17.67
CA SER A 518 -41.74 26.50 -17.82
C SER A 518 -41.29 25.81 -16.51
N THR A 519 -40.16 25.11 -16.56
CA THR A 519 -39.50 24.48 -15.41
C THR A 519 -38.26 25.28 -15.02
N ALA A 520 -38.03 25.50 -13.72
CA ALA A 520 -36.79 26.06 -13.20
C ALA A 520 -35.87 24.96 -12.64
N GLU A 521 -34.56 25.17 -12.78
CA GLU A 521 -33.52 24.41 -12.10
C GLU A 521 -32.71 25.37 -11.21
N LEU A 522 -32.79 25.18 -9.89
CA LEU A 522 -32.05 25.96 -8.91
C LEU A 522 -30.89 25.11 -8.39
N LYS A 523 -29.69 25.36 -8.94
CA LYS A 523 -28.47 24.63 -8.60
C LYS A 523 -27.94 25.00 -7.23
N CYS A 524 -27.68 24.00 -6.39
CA CYS A 524 -26.98 24.15 -5.12
C CYS A 524 -25.83 23.15 -5.02
N SER A 525 -24.68 23.59 -4.51
CA SER A 525 -23.48 22.78 -4.31
C SER A 525 -23.15 22.71 -2.83
N GLN A 526 -22.99 21.49 -2.31
CA GLN A 526 -22.54 21.25 -0.93
C GLN A 526 -21.35 20.29 -0.93
N LYS A 527 -20.28 20.67 -0.21
CA LYS A 527 -18.99 19.96 -0.19
C LYS A 527 -18.79 18.99 0.96
N SER A 528 -19.42 19.20 2.13
CA SER A 528 -19.42 18.18 3.18
C SER A 528 -20.32 17.00 2.78
N ASN A 529 -19.77 15.80 2.87
CA ASN A 529 -20.49 14.53 2.66
C ASN A 529 -21.33 14.12 3.89
N LEU A 530 -21.20 14.81 5.02
CA LEU A 530 -21.96 14.58 6.25
C LEU A 530 -23.19 15.51 6.37
N ALA A 531 -23.27 16.54 5.53
CA ALA A 531 -24.35 17.51 5.54
C ALA A 531 -25.52 17.11 4.62
N GLN A 532 -26.74 17.24 5.12
CA GLN A 532 -27.95 17.20 4.32
C GLN A 532 -28.17 18.55 3.60
N VAL A 533 -28.71 18.53 2.39
CA VAL A 533 -29.21 19.75 1.72
C VAL A 533 -30.71 19.89 2.00
N VAL A 534 -31.11 21.08 2.45
CA VAL A 534 -32.51 21.44 2.73
C VAL A 534 -32.85 22.74 2.01
N TRP A 535 -34.00 22.75 1.33
CA TRP A 535 -34.49 23.93 0.63
C TRP A 535 -35.55 24.66 1.47
N LYS A 536 -35.55 25.98 1.41
CA LYS A 536 -36.60 26.86 1.93
C LYS A 536 -37.20 27.72 0.82
N PHE A 537 -38.47 28.09 0.97
CA PHE A 537 -39.16 29.07 0.14
C PHE A 537 -40.10 29.88 1.04
N LYS A 538 -40.03 31.22 0.96
CA LYS A 538 -40.79 32.13 1.86
C LYS A 538 -40.56 31.77 3.35
N ASP A 539 -39.29 31.57 3.70
CA ASP A 539 -38.75 31.17 5.02
C ASP A 539 -39.21 29.81 5.58
N ASP A 540 -40.27 29.19 5.06
CA ASP A 540 -40.67 27.82 5.36
C ASP A 540 -39.78 26.77 4.69
N VAL A 541 -39.65 25.59 5.33
CA VAL A 541 -38.93 24.44 4.78
C VAL A 541 -39.76 23.78 3.67
N LEU A 542 -39.21 23.73 2.47
CA LEU A 542 -39.89 23.27 1.28
C LEU A 542 -40.00 21.73 1.27
N ARG A 543 -41.22 21.22 1.26
CA ARG A 543 -41.47 19.79 1.01
C ARG A 543 -41.32 19.50 -0.48
N VAL A 544 -40.30 18.73 -0.84
CA VAL A 544 -40.00 18.37 -2.24
C VAL A 544 -40.88 17.19 -2.67
N GLU A 545 -42.14 17.50 -2.97
CA GLU A 545 -43.17 16.53 -3.35
C GLU A 545 -43.52 16.66 -4.84
N SER A 546 -43.57 15.51 -5.54
CA SER A 546 -43.96 15.44 -6.94
C SER A 546 -45.49 15.53 -7.09
N PRO A 547 -46.02 16.14 -8.18
CA PRO A 547 -45.31 16.54 -9.40
C PRO A 547 -44.69 17.94 -9.37
N LYS A 548 -44.93 18.74 -8.33
CA LYS A 548 -44.56 20.17 -8.33
C LYS A 548 -43.06 20.40 -8.16
N TYR A 549 -42.43 19.67 -7.25
CA TYR A 549 -41.02 19.78 -6.93
C TYR A 549 -40.31 18.43 -7.07
N ARG A 550 -39.03 18.46 -7.45
CA ARG A 550 -38.14 17.27 -7.46
C ARG A 550 -36.71 17.69 -7.16
N LEU A 551 -35.99 16.88 -6.39
CA LEU A 551 -34.54 17.00 -6.26
C LEU A 551 -33.86 16.22 -7.39
N LEU A 552 -32.90 16.85 -8.06
CA LEU A 552 -31.92 16.21 -8.92
C LEU A 552 -30.55 16.41 -8.27
N GLU A 553 -30.00 15.32 -7.72
CA GLU A 553 -28.84 15.36 -6.80
C GLU A 553 -29.07 16.32 -5.61
N LYS A 554 -28.57 17.56 -5.71
CA LYS A 554 -28.69 18.64 -4.72
C LYS A 554 -29.47 19.86 -5.26
N ALA A 555 -29.80 19.88 -6.55
CA ALA A 555 -30.52 20.96 -7.23
C ALA A 555 -32.05 20.77 -7.12
N LEU A 556 -32.77 21.87 -6.94
CA LEU A 556 -34.24 21.89 -6.89
C LEU A 556 -34.82 22.15 -8.29
N LEU A 557 -35.61 21.20 -8.79
CA LEU A 557 -36.46 21.37 -9.97
C LEU A 557 -37.85 21.83 -9.54
N ILE A 558 -38.36 22.89 -10.17
CA ILE A 558 -39.70 23.44 -9.96
C ILE A 558 -40.45 23.36 -11.29
N PHE A 559 -41.47 22.51 -11.37
CA PHE A 559 -42.25 22.30 -12.60
C PHE A 559 -43.45 23.25 -12.68
N ASN A 560 -43.88 23.55 -13.92
CA ASN A 560 -45.08 24.35 -14.24
C ASN A 560 -45.15 25.65 -13.41
N LEU A 561 -44.19 26.55 -13.64
CA LEU A 561 -44.04 27.80 -12.88
C LEU A 561 -45.26 28.72 -13.04
N SER A 562 -45.77 29.17 -11.90
CA SER A 562 -46.91 30.06 -11.72
C SER A 562 -46.51 31.31 -10.92
N GLU A 563 -47.37 32.33 -10.85
CA GLU A 563 -47.05 33.55 -10.09
C GLU A 563 -46.77 33.26 -8.60
N GLY A 564 -47.45 32.26 -8.02
CA GLY A 564 -47.24 31.83 -6.64
C GLY A 564 -45.85 31.24 -6.35
N ASP A 565 -45.13 30.77 -7.38
CA ASP A 565 -43.76 30.25 -7.28
C ASP A 565 -42.69 31.36 -7.27
N SER A 566 -43.05 32.60 -7.58
CA SER A 566 -42.10 33.73 -7.56
C SER A 566 -41.72 34.10 -6.12
N GLY A 567 -40.46 34.49 -5.92
CA GLY A 567 -39.91 34.85 -4.61
C GLY A 567 -38.51 34.29 -4.36
N VAL A 568 -38.12 34.23 -3.08
CA VAL A 568 -36.78 33.81 -2.66
C VAL A 568 -36.78 32.34 -2.23
N TYR A 569 -35.95 31.54 -2.90
CA TYR A 569 -35.58 30.18 -2.50
C TYR A 569 -34.19 30.22 -1.86
N GLN A 570 -34.02 29.53 -0.74
CA GLN A 570 -32.72 29.33 -0.10
C GLN A 570 -32.36 27.86 -0.13
N CYS A 571 -31.12 27.55 -0.50
CA CYS A 571 -30.51 26.25 -0.23
C CYS A 571 -29.68 26.36 1.04
N LEU A 572 -29.86 25.42 1.97
CA LEU A 572 -29.11 25.31 3.20
C LEU A 572 -28.38 23.96 3.26
N SER A 573 -27.15 23.96 3.76
CA SER A 573 -26.54 22.77 4.34
C SER A 573 -27.03 22.64 5.78
N GLU A 574 -27.28 21.41 6.23
CA GLU A 574 -27.56 21.08 7.61
C GLU A 574 -26.69 19.89 8.04
N GLU A 575 -25.78 20.10 9.00
CA GLU A 575 -24.86 19.07 9.49
C GLU A 575 -25.01 18.89 11.01
N LYS A 576 -25.01 17.64 11.48
CA LYS A 576 -25.10 17.32 12.91
C LYS A 576 -23.71 17.03 13.46
N VAL A 577 -23.22 17.91 14.34
CA VAL A 577 -21.92 17.74 15.01
C VAL A 577 -22.15 17.52 16.50
N LYS A 578 -21.72 16.36 17.01
CA LYS A 578 -22.09 15.84 18.33
C LYS A 578 -23.63 15.82 18.49
N ASN A 579 -24.17 16.62 19.41
CA ASN A 579 -25.61 16.75 19.67
C ASN A 579 -26.20 18.07 19.15
N LYS A 580 -25.41 18.96 18.54
CA LYS A 580 -25.89 20.20 17.92
C LYS A 580 -26.11 19.99 16.43
N LYS A 581 -27.07 20.71 15.86
CA LYS A 581 -27.34 20.79 14.42
C LYS A 581 -26.95 22.19 13.95
N PHE A 582 -26.12 22.28 12.93
CA PHE A 582 -25.66 23.53 12.35
C PHE A 582 -26.21 23.67 10.94
N SER A 583 -26.79 24.82 10.64
CA SER A 583 -27.48 25.08 9.38
C SER A 583 -26.90 26.36 8.75
N GLN A 584 -26.42 26.28 7.51
CA GLN A 584 -25.74 27.37 6.81
C GLN A 584 -26.39 27.58 5.44
N VAL A 585 -26.64 28.83 5.04
CA VAL A 585 -27.15 29.14 3.70
C VAL A 585 -26.03 29.00 2.67
N LEU A 586 -26.21 28.11 1.69
CA LEU A 586 -25.27 27.84 0.60
C LEU A 586 -25.55 28.70 -0.63
N ALA A 587 -26.82 28.91 -0.95
CA ALA A 587 -27.26 29.66 -2.12
C ALA A 587 -28.61 30.33 -1.88
N LYS A 588 -28.82 31.49 -2.50
CA LYS A 588 -30.03 32.31 -2.40
C LYS A 588 -30.48 32.67 -3.81
N HIS A 589 -31.59 32.09 -4.25
CA HIS A 589 -32.13 32.25 -5.60
C HIS A 589 -33.36 33.15 -5.55
N VAL A 590 -33.39 34.21 -6.36
CA VAL A 590 -34.55 35.06 -6.55
C VAL A 590 -35.20 34.65 -7.87
N LEU A 591 -36.40 34.08 -7.80
CA LEU A 591 -37.15 33.61 -8.96
C LEU A 591 -38.25 34.62 -9.32
N GLU A 592 -38.21 35.11 -10.55
CA GLU A 592 -39.23 35.99 -11.11
C GLU A 592 -39.81 35.40 -12.41
N LEU A 593 -41.09 35.67 -12.66
CA LEU A 593 -41.73 35.37 -13.94
C LEU A 593 -41.77 36.60 -14.85
N LYS A 594 -41.49 36.40 -16.14
CA LYS A 594 -41.66 37.42 -17.17
C LYS A 594 -43.15 37.77 -17.31
N LYS A 595 -43.54 38.95 -16.81
CA LYS A 595 -44.87 39.52 -17.02
C LYS A 595 -45.17 39.60 -18.51
N ILE A 596 -46.33 39.09 -18.91
CA ILE A 596 -46.83 39.22 -20.29
C ILE A 596 -47.32 40.66 -20.46
N GLN A 597 -46.68 41.44 -21.32
CA GLN A 597 -47.18 42.75 -21.71
C GLN A 597 -48.41 42.58 -22.61
N HIS A 598 -49.60 42.69 -22.02
CA HIS A 598 -50.83 42.90 -22.78
C HIS A 598 -50.88 44.35 -23.26
N THR A 599 -50.68 44.57 -24.56
CA THR A 599 -50.82 45.88 -25.20
C THR A 599 -52.30 46.22 -25.33
N THR A 600 -52.83 47.01 -24.39
CA THR A 600 -54.24 47.44 -24.41
C THR A 600 -54.49 48.42 -25.56
N VAL A 601 -55.31 48.02 -26.54
CA VAL A 601 -55.69 48.89 -27.66
C VAL A 601 -56.81 49.84 -27.22
N GLY A 602 -56.52 51.14 -27.22
CA GLY A 602 -57.51 52.22 -27.05
C GLY A 602 -58.15 52.64 -28.39
N PRO A 603 -59.37 53.22 -28.38
CA PRO A 603 -60.17 53.42 -29.59
C PRO A 603 -59.84 54.69 -30.40
N THR A 604 -60.28 54.69 -31.66
CA THR A 604 -60.05 55.71 -32.68
C THR A 604 -60.88 56.99 -32.49
N ALA A 605 -60.24 58.15 -32.65
CA ALA A 605 -60.86 59.44 -32.99
C ALA A 605 -59.85 60.27 -33.82
N ALA A 606 -60.28 61.35 -34.48
CA ALA A 606 -59.54 61.94 -35.61
C ALA A 606 -59.37 63.47 -35.54
N ALA A 607 -58.66 64.00 -36.55
CA ALA A 607 -58.67 65.37 -37.09
C ALA A 607 -57.55 66.37 -36.71
N ALA A 608 -56.57 66.46 -37.63
CA ALA A 608 -56.17 67.70 -38.32
C ALA A 608 -55.23 68.74 -37.59
N PRO A 609 -54.64 69.73 -38.32
CA PRO A 609 -53.21 70.05 -38.13
C PRO A 609 -52.79 71.56 -38.10
N THR A 610 -51.53 71.82 -37.72
CA THR A 610 -50.63 72.94 -38.12
C THR A 610 -49.19 72.56 -37.71
N GLU A 611 -48.15 72.68 -38.55
CA GLU A 611 -47.31 73.87 -38.88
C GLU A 611 -46.50 74.49 -37.72
N GLY A 612 -45.19 74.72 -37.92
CA GLY A 612 -44.32 75.45 -36.97
C GLY A 612 -42.81 75.13 -37.00
N ASN A 613 -42.06 75.80 -37.89
CA ASN A 613 -40.59 75.99 -37.79
C ASN A 613 -40.28 77.10 -36.72
N SER A 614 -39.07 77.36 -36.22
CA SER A 614 -37.73 76.72 -36.22
C SER A 614 -36.82 77.46 -35.21
N ASP A 615 -35.58 76.98 -34.95
CA ASP A 615 -34.31 77.77 -35.11
C ASP A 615 -33.08 77.25 -34.31
N VAL A 616 -31.92 77.24 -35.00
CA VAL A 616 -30.54 76.83 -34.61
C VAL A 616 -29.55 77.34 -35.69
N PRO A 617 -28.19 77.21 -35.62
CA PRO A 617 -27.29 76.77 -34.54
C PRO A 617 -26.16 77.81 -34.24
N LYS A 618 -25.12 77.43 -33.46
CA LYS A 618 -23.66 77.72 -33.66
C LYS A 618 -22.79 77.17 -32.49
N VAL A 619 -21.49 76.91 -32.62
CA VAL A 619 -20.72 76.22 -33.69
C VAL A 619 -19.29 75.86 -33.21
N SER A 620 -18.75 74.71 -33.63
CA SER A 620 -17.31 74.32 -33.85
C SER A 620 -17.18 72.81 -33.59
N ALA A 621 -16.81 71.88 -34.50
CA ALA A 621 -15.86 71.84 -35.64
C ALA A 621 -14.38 71.69 -35.16
N VAL A 622 -13.49 70.84 -35.72
CA VAL A 622 -13.36 70.22 -37.08
C VAL A 622 -12.64 68.83 -37.06
N SER A 623 -13.10 67.87 -37.91
CA SER A 623 -12.42 66.69 -38.57
C SER A 623 -11.56 65.65 -37.78
N THR A 624 -11.15 64.47 -38.31
CA THR A 624 -11.12 63.90 -39.69
C THR A 624 -11.22 62.34 -39.75
N GLU A 625 -11.72 61.78 -40.87
CA GLU A 625 -11.53 60.41 -41.45
C GLU A 625 -11.92 59.11 -40.67
N GLY A 626 -12.48 58.05 -41.30
CA GLY A 626 -12.99 57.91 -42.69
C GLY A 626 -13.52 56.50 -43.11
N SER A 627 -14.30 56.46 -44.22
CA SER A 627 -14.79 55.29 -45.02
C SER A 627 -15.96 54.39 -44.51
N THR A 628 -16.80 53.85 -45.43
CA THR A 628 -17.91 52.87 -45.20
C THR A 628 -18.36 52.07 -46.45
N ALA A 629 -18.89 50.83 -46.30
CA ALA A 629 -19.70 50.07 -47.28
C ALA A 629 -20.54 48.97 -46.56
N ARG A 630 -21.89 48.86 -46.64
CA ARG A 630 -22.83 48.45 -47.74
C ARG A 630 -22.78 46.94 -48.06
N ILE A 631 -23.88 46.19 -48.31
CA ILE A 631 -24.97 46.29 -49.34
C ILE A 631 -26.31 45.67 -48.81
N SER A 632 -27.43 45.73 -49.56
CA SER A 632 -28.80 45.23 -49.22
C SER A 632 -29.54 44.66 -50.48
N THR A 633 -30.71 43.97 -50.45
CA THR A 633 -31.75 43.81 -49.39
C THR A 633 -32.15 42.32 -49.14
N THR A 634 -33.32 41.69 -49.42
CA THR A 634 -34.61 42.04 -50.10
C THR A 634 -35.76 41.06 -49.68
N HIS A 635 -37.03 41.43 -49.93
CA HIS A 635 -38.30 40.67 -49.72
C HIS A 635 -38.55 39.48 -50.70
N VAL A 636 -39.57 38.58 -50.60
CA VAL A 636 -40.36 37.94 -49.49
C VAL A 636 -41.42 36.91 -50.04
N VAL A 637 -41.73 35.80 -49.34
CA VAL A 637 -43.05 35.04 -49.34
C VAL A 637 -43.51 34.25 -50.63
N PRO A 638 -44.37 33.18 -50.60
CA PRO A 638 -44.68 32.17 -49.56
C PRO A 638 -45.03 30.68 -50.01
N VAL A 639 -45.24 29.77 -49.04
CA VAL A 639 -46.28 28.68 -48.94
C VAL A 639 -46.32 27.47 -49.92
N THR A 640 -46.94 26.37 -49.42
CA THR A 640 -47.47 25.13 -50.06
C THR A 640 -46.60 23.86 -50.15
N THR A 641 -47.21 22.74 -50.58
CA THR A 641 -46.99 21.40 -49.99
C THR A 641 -46.77 20.24 -50.97
N ALA A 642 -46.08 19.21 -50.47
CA ALA A 642 -46.23 17.77 -50.75
C ALA A 642 -45.58 17.11 -52.01
N ARG A 643 -44.63 16.21 -51.71
CA ARG A 643 -44.46 14.82 -52.22
C ARG A 643 -44.16 14.50 -53.71
N ILE A 644 -43.21 13.55 -53.84
CA ILE A 644 -43.18 12.36 -54.75
C ILE A 644 -42.38 12.40 -56.08
N VAL A 645 -41.17 11.79 -56.01
CA VAL A 645 -40.62 10.69 -56.86
C VAL A 645 -39.99 10.97 -58.26
N THR A 646 -39.04 10.07 -58.60
CA THR A 646 -38.43 9.69 -59.91
C THR A 646 -37.18 10.40 -60.48
N LYS A 647 -36.11 9.59 -60.58
CA LYS A 647 -35.03 9.54 -61.62
C LYS A 647 -35.64 9.31 -63.05
N PRO A 648 -34.94 9.42 -64.21
CA PRO A 648 -33.57 8.86 -64.44
C PRO A 648 -32.64 9.40 -65.58
N ILE A 649 -31.44 8.78 -65.66
CA ILE A 649 -30.53 8.58 -66.85
C ILE A 649 -29.70 9.77 -67.39
N GLY A 650 -28.48 9.45 -67.88
CA GLY A 650 -27.48 10.33 -68.54
C GLY A 650 -27.43 10.10 -70.08
N PRO A 651 -26.27 9.83 -70.75
CA PRO A 651 -24.90 9.54 -70.22
C PRO A 651 -23.71 10.08 -71.11
N VAL A 652 -22.51 9.46 -70.95
CA VAL A 652 -21.41 9.23 -71.96
C VAL A 652 -20.20 10.21 -72.12
N LEU A 653 -19.02 9.71 -71.67
CA LEU A 653 -17.61 9.83 -72.13
C LEU A 653 -16.95 11.24 -72.33
N THR A 654 -15.60 11.42 -72.32
CA THR A 654 -14.49 10.45 -72.52
C THR A 654 -13.28 10.68 -71.57
N SER A 655 -12.49 9.61 -71.38
CA SER A 655 -11.20 9.46 -70.67
C SER A 655 -10.08 10.44 -71.06
N ALA A 656 -8.96 10.57 -70.34
CA ALA A 656 -8.36 9.76 -69.25
C ALA A 656 -7.69 10.69 -68.19
N ALA A 657 -6.78 10.36 -67.25
CA ALA A 657 -6.02 9.16 -66.78
C ALA A 657 -5.37 9.54 -65.40
N SER A 658 -4.63 8.75 -64.61
CA SER A 658 -4.43 7.31 -64.34
C SER A 658 -3.46 7.21 -63.14
N ASN A 659 -3.54 6.33 -62.13
CA ASN A 659 -4.46 5.25 -61.73
C ASN A 659 -4.65 5.33 -60.18
N THR A 660 -5.79 4.99 -59.56
CA THR A 660 -6.35 3.63 -59.28
C THR A 660 -5.36 2.71 -58.52
N GLU A 661 -5.73 1.98 -57.45
CA GLU A 661 -7.08 1.51 -57.08
C GLU A 661 -7.51 1.71 -55.61
N LEU A 662 -8.82 1.92 -55.44
CA LEU A 662 -9.60 1.57 -54.25
C LEU A 662 -10.87 0.86 -54.77
N PHE A 663 -11.03 -0.43 -54.48
CA PHE A 663 -12.18 -1.21 -54.95
C PHE A 663 -13.33 -1.22 -53.92
N ASN A 664 -14.52 -0.85 -54.36
CA ASN A 664 -15.77 -1.04 -53.62
C ASN A 664 -16.42 -2.37 -54.00
N SER A 665 -16.95 -3.09 -53.02
CA SER A 665 -18.28 -3.74 -53.12
C SER A 665 -18.75 -4.24 -51.75
N ILE A 666 -20.07 -4.22 -51.54
CA ILE A 666 -20.75 -4.61 -50.30
C ILE A 666 -21.45 -5.94 -50.52
N PRO A 667 -21.42 -6.84 -49.53
CA PRO A 667 -22.63 -7.53 -49.12
C PRO A 667 -22.98 -7.22 -47.66
N ASP A 668 -24.26 -7.37 -47.31
CA ASP A 668 -24.77 -7.15 -45.95
C ASP A 668 -24.11 -8.08 -44.91
N THR A 669 -23.90 -7.59 -43.70
CA THR A 669 -23.96 -8.47 -42.51
C THR A 669 -24.29 -7.69 -41.23
N VAL A 670 -25.21 -8.27 -40.44
CA VAL A 670 -25.51 -7.87 -39.06
C VAL A 670 -24.26 -8.09 -38.18
N PRO A 671 -24.00 -7.29 -37.13
CA PRO A 671 -22.87 -7.48 -36.22
C PRO A 671 -23.00 -8.75 -35.35
N GLU A 672 -22.80 -9.93 -35.94
CA GLU A 672 -22.81 -11.20 -35.23
C GLU A 672 -21.47 -11.45 -34.51
N LYS A 673 -21.40 -11.04 -33.25
CA LYS A 673 -20.49 -11.69 -32.28
C LYS A 673 -21.05 -11.89 -30.87
N THR A 674 -22.37 -11.85 -30.73
CA THR A 674 -23.09 -12.62 -29.70
C THR A 674 -23.20 -14.07 -30.17
N MET A 675 -22.11 -14.82 -30.09
CA MET A 675 -22.14 -16.26 -30.37
C MET A 675 -22.84 -16.98 -29.22
N PHE A 676 -24.17 -17.09 -29.30
CA PHE A 676 -24.94 -18.04 -28.50
C PHE A 676 -24.35 -19.45 -28.70
N LEU A 677 -24.33 -20.26 -27.64
CA LEU A 677 -23.91 -21.66 -27.72
C LEU A 677 -24.78 -22.41 -28.74
N LYS A 678 -24.23 -22.67 -29.93
CA LYS A 678 -24.89 -23.49 -30.94
C LYS A 678 -24.82 -24.95 -30.50
N SER A 679 -25.92 -25.42 -29.92
CA SER A 679 -26.05 -26.74 -29.31
C SER A 679 -25.53 -27.90 -30.18
N ASN A 680 -24.35 -28.43 -29.83
CA ASN A 680 -24.05 -29.85 -30.02
C ASN A 680 -22.97 -30.42 -29.06
N ASP A 681 -22.09 -29.58 -28.49
CA ASP A 681 -20.99 -30.04 -27.62
C ASP A 681 -21.42 -30.70 -26.30
N ASN A 682 -22.70 -30.60 -25.93
CA ASN A 682 -23.25 -31.24 -24.72
C ASN A 682 -22.93 -32.75 -24.65
N PHE A 683 -22.90 -33.47 -25.78
CA PHE A 683 -22.62 -34.90 -25.76
C PHE A 683 -21.14 -35.21 -25.50
N LEU A 684 -20.22 -34.45 -26.11
CA LEU A 684 -18.78 -34.60 -25.87
C LEU A 684 -18.40 -34.16 -24.46
N LEU A 685 -18.97 -33.05 -23.97
CA LEU A 685 -18.74 -32.55 -22.62
C LEU A 685 -19.32 -33.50 -21.56
N MET A 686 -20.51 -34.08 -21.79
CA MET A 686 -21.06 -35.12 -20.92
C MET A 686 -20.24 -36.40 -20.95
N PHE A 687 -19.75 -36.84 -22.12
CA PHE A 687 -18.89 -38.02 -22.23
C PHE A 687 -17.56 -37.82 -21.48
N LEU A 688 -16.90 -36.67 -21.66
CA LEU A 688 -15.68 -36.33 -20.93
C LEU A 688 -15.94 -36.24 -19.42
N PHE A 689 -17.02 -35.60 -18.99
CA PHE A 689 -17.40 -35.54 -17.58
C PHE A 689 -17.64 -36.93 -16.99
N LEU A 690 -18.38 -37.80 -17.70
CA LEU A 690 -18.65 -39.17 -17.26
C LEU A 690 -17.35 -40.00 -17.21
N PHE A 691 -16.46 -39.84 -18.19
CA PHE A 691 -15.16 -40.52 -18.26
C PHE A 691 -14.24 -40.12 -17.09
N PHE A 692 -14.09 -38.81 -16.82
CA PHE A 692 -13.32 -38.33 -15.67
C PHE A 692 -13.97 -38.70 -14.33
N PHE A 693 -15.30 -38.72 -14.24
CA PHE A 693 -16.01 -39.17 -13.04
C PHE A 693 -15.82 -40.67 -12.78
N ILE A 694 -15.86 -41.52 -13.82
CA ILE A 694 -15.56 -42.95 -13.71
C ILE A 694 -14.08 -43.17 -13.33
N LEU A 695 -13.14 -42.45 -13.95
CA LEU A 695 -11.73 -42.49 -13.56
C LEU A 695 -11.52 -42.09 -12.09
N PHE A 696 -12.21 -41.04 -11.62
CA PHE A 696 -12.18 -40.63 -10.23
C PHE A 696 -12.74 -41.72 -9.29
N LEU A 697 -13.87 -42.36 -9.64
CA LEU A 697 -14.42 -43.48 -8.86
C LEU A 697 -13.50 -44.71 -8.86
N CYS A 698 -12.83 -45.02 -9.98
CA CYS A 698 -11.82 -46.08 -10.06
C CYS A 698 -10.59 -45.76 -9.18
N LEU A 699 -10.10 -44.52 -9.19
CA LEU A 699 -9.02 -44.07 -8.31
C LEU A 699 -9.44 -44.07 -6.83
N LEU A 700 -10.65 -43.62 -6.51
CA LEU A 700 -11.19 -43.59 -5.14
C LEU A 700 -11.34 -45.01 -4.59
N SER A 701 -11.91 -45.93 -5.37
CA SER A 701 -12.07 -47.34 -4.99
C SER A 701 -10.74 -48.08 -4.91
N TYR A 702 -9.79 -47.85 -5.83
CA TYR A 702 -8.44 -48.40 -5.77
C TYR A 702 -7.70 -47.94 -4.50
N ASN A 703 -7.71 -46.64 -4.20
CA ASN A 703 -7.06 -46.10 -3.02
C ASN A 703 -7.75 -46.54 -1.72
N CYS A 704 -9.07 -46.70 -1.71
CA CYS A 704 -9.82 -47.24 -0.56
C CYS A 704 -9.56 -48.75 -0.36
N TYR A 705 -9.36 -49.52 -1.43
CA TYR A 705 -8.94 -50.92 -1.37
C TYR A 705 -7.49 -51.07 -0.86
N LYS A 706 -6.59 -50.19 -1.33
CA LYS A 706 -5.18 -50.14 -0.90
C LYS A 706 -4.94 -49.51 0.48
N GLY A 707 -5.93 -48.82 1.05
CA GLY A 707 -5.86 -48.20 2.38
C GLY A 707 -5.27 -46.78 2.42
N TYR A 708 -5.11 -46.11 1.28
CA TYR A 708 -4.54 -44.76 1.18
C TYR A 708 -5.55 -43.62 1.44
N LEU A 709 -6.73 -43.92 2.00
CA LEU A 709 -7.79 -42.94 2.28
C LEU A 709 -8.26 -43.05 3.74
N PRO A 710 -8.56 -41.91 4.42
CA PRO A 710 -8.85 -41.89 5.85
C PRO A 710 -10.13 -42.66 6.23
N GLY A 711 -10.21 -43.05 7.50
CA GLY A 711 -10.99 -44.19 8.01
C GLY A 711 -12.51 -44.20 7.76
N GLN A 712 -13.13 -43.11 7.29
CA GLN A 712 -14.53 -43.15 6.87
C GLN A 712 -14.74 -44.07 5.65
N CYS A 713 -13.75 -44.23 4.75
CA CYS A 713 -13.90 -45.15 3.60
C CYS A 713 -13.93 -46.63 4.02
N LEU A 714 -13.27 -47.00 5.11
CA LEU A 714 -13.28 -48.36 5.67
C LEU A 714 -14.66 -48.77 6.22
N LYS A 715 -15.53 -47.82 6.57
CA LYS A 715 -16.94 -48.09 6.92
C LYS A 715 -17.75 -48.56 5.71
N PHE A 716 -17.44 -48.09 4.50
CA PHE A 716 -18.11 -48.57 3.29
C PHE A 716 -17.72 -50.02 2.96
N ARG A 717 -16.45 -50.39 3.18
CA ARG A 717 -15.94 -51.76 3.02
C ARG A 717 -16.67 -52.77 3.94
N SER A 718 -17.05 -52.35 5.14
CA SER A 718 -17.77 -53.20 6.11
C SER A 718 -19.27 -53.31 5.85
N VAL A 719 -19.87 -52.38 5.09
CA VAL A 719 -21.26 -52.48 4.61
C VAL A 719 -21.38 -53.33 3.35
N MET A 720 -20.42 -53.23 2.41
CA MET A 720 -20.40 -54.02 1.16
C MET A 720 -20.06 -55.51 1.37
N LEU A 721 -19.36 -55.89 2.45
CA LEU A 721 -18.88 -57.26 2.69
C LEU A 721 -19.56 -57.92 3.90
N LEU A 722 -20.89 -58.01 3.88
CA LEU A 722 -21.69 -58.45 5.04
C LEU A 722 -21.75 -59.99 5.21
N GLY A 723 -20.61 -60.60 5.50
CA GLY A 723 -20.44 -62.01 5.85
C GLY A 723 -20.89 -62.36 7.28
N LYS A 724 -22.20 -62.24 7.57
CA LYS A 724 -22.93 -62.77 8.76
C LYS A 724 -22.13 -63.02 10.07
N LYS A 725 -22.23 -62.10 11.04
CA LYS A 725 -22.52 -62.46 12.46
C LYS A 725 -23.13 -61.29 13.25
N LYS A 726 -23.52 -61.53 14.51
CA LYS A 726 -24.71 -60.92 15.13
C LYS A 726 -24.43 -60.19 16.46
N THR A 727 -24.88 -58.94 16.57
CA THR A 727 -25.43 -58.23 17.76
C THR A 727 -24.82 -58.42 19.17
N LYS A 728 -24.27 -57.34 19.72
CA LYS A 728 -24.82 -56.50 20.83
C LYS A 728 -24.02 -55.17 20.87
N SER A 729 -24.54 -53.96 21.21
CA SER A 729 -25.37 -53.49 22.35
C SER A 729 -24.58 -53.48 23.67
N ASP A 730 -24.46 -52.38 24.46
CA ASP A 730 -25.16 -51.08 24.51
C ASP A 730 -24.28 -49.98 25.18
N PHE A 731 -24.60 -48.68 24.95
CA PHE A 731 -24.44 -47.52 25.87
C PHE A 731 -23.03 -47.20 26.48
N SER A 732 -22.77 -46.09 27.19
CA SER A 732 -23.13 -44.67 27.01
C SER A 732 -22.33 -43.78 27.99
N ASP A 733 -21.99 -42.56 27.56
CA ASP A 733 -21.79 -41.34 28.38
C ASP A 733 -20.68 -41.23 29.46
N CYS A 734 -20.39 -39.95 29.74
CA CYS A 734 -19.75 -39.35 30.92
C CYS A 734 -18.22 -39.41 31.14
N GLU A 735 -17.69 -38.20 31.32
CA GLU A 735 -16.53 -37.83 32.15
C GLU A 735 -16.75 -38.33 33.62
N GLN A 736 -15.81 -38.30 34.57
CA GLN A 736 -14.86 -37.23 34.85
C GLN A 736 -13.83 -37.63 35.94
N SER A 737 -12.59 -37.11 35.81
CA SER A 737 -11.68 -36.74 36.92
C SER A 737 -10.98 -37.83 37.78
N VAL A 738 -9.99 -37.32 38.54
CA VAL A 738 -9.26 -37.92 39.68
C VAL A 738 -8.16 -38.97 39.39
N LYS A 739 -6.90 -38.55 39.63
CA LYS A 739 -5.83 -39.12 40.48
C LYS A 739 -5.84 -40.64 40.81
N GLU A 740 -4.72 -41.31 41.11
CA GLU A 740 -3.35 -40.87 41.44
C GLU A 740 -2.33 -41.98 41.06
N THR A 741 -1.04 -41.66 41.11
CA THR A 741 0.14 -42.55 41.23
C THR A 741 -0.04 -44.09 41.20
N LEU A 742 0.78 -44.75 40.36
CA LEU A 742 1.66 -45.82 40.86
C LEU A 742 2.99 -45.83 40.09
N VAL A 743 4.04 -46.28 40.75
CA VAL A 743 5.41 -46.40 40.22
C VAL A 743 5.68 -47.86 39.93
N GLU A 744 6.33 -48.15 38.80
CA GLU A 744 7.14 -49.37 38.69
C GLU A 744 8.42 -49.09 37.88
N GLN A 745 9.56 -49.56 38.40
CA GLN A 745 10.85 -49.52 37.70
C GLN A 745 11.21 -50.93 37.23
N GLY A 746 11.38 -51.10 35.92
CA GLY A 746 11.96 -52.29 35.32
C GLY A 746 11.79 -52.25 33.80
N SER A 747 12.69 -52.78 32.98
CA SER A 747 14.07 -53.25 33.22
C SER A 747 14.73 -53.42 31.85
N VAL A 748 16.06 -53.37 31.75
CA VAL A 748 16.77 -53.40 30.45
C VAL A 748 16.55 -54.74 29.71
N SER A 749 16.21 -54.66 28.42
CA SER A 749 16.37 -55.76 27.45
C SER A 749 16.94 -55.22 26.13
N HIS A 750 17.93 -55.93 25.57
CA HIS A 750 18.70 -55.54 24.38
C HIS A 750 18.17 -56.20 23.08
N GLN A 751 18.53 -55.60 21.94
CA GLN A 751 18.35 -56.11 20.55
C GLN A 751 16.88 -56.17 20.07
N SER A 752 16.58 -56.08 18.77
CA SER A 752 17.39 -55.89 17.56
C SER A 752 16.80 -54.78 16.67
N GLY A 753 17.59 -54.18 15.77
CA GLY A 753 17.16 -52.98 15.00
C GLY A 753 16.81 -53.21 13.54
N GLU A 754 16.09 -52.23 12.97
CA GLU A 754 16.02 -51.94 11.52
C GLU A 754 16.24 -50.44 11.31
N GLN A 755 16.96 -50.06 10.27
CA GLN A 755 17.18 -48.65 9.90
C GLN A 755 16.13 -48.18 8.88
N PRO A 756 15.41 -47.06 9.15
CA PRO A 756 14.79 -46.29 8.09
C PRO A 756 15.88 -45.70 7.18
N LYS A 757 15.77 -45.91 5.86
CA LYS A 757 16.68 -45.30 4.88
C LYS A 757 16.48 -43.77 4.86
N PRO A 758 17.55 -42.96 4.79
CA PRO A 758 17.40 -41.54 4.50
C PRO A 758 16.80 -41.33 3.11
N ALA A 759 16.05 -40.23 2.94
CA ALA A 759 15.51 -39.84 1.64
C ALA A 759 16.62 -39.33 0.70
N HIS A 760 16.30 -39.24 -0.61
CA HIS A 760 17.28 -38.87 -1.62
C HIS A 760 17.79 -37.43 -1.46
N ASP A 761 19.09 -37.29 -1.68
CA ASP A 761 19.85 -36.04 -1.71
C ASP A 761 19.36 -35.11 -2.84
N THR A 762 18.99 -33.88 -2.49
CA THR A 762 18.75 -32.80 -3.44
C THR A 762 19.94 -31.84 -3.37
N GLY A 763 20.81 -31.92 -4.37
CA GLY A 763 22.19 -31.43 -4.30
C GLY A 763 22.35 -30.01 -3.74
N TYR A 764 23.19 -29.91 -2.72
CA TYR A 764 23.67 -28.64 -2.17
C TYR A 764 24.64 -27.96 -3.14
N GLU A 765 24.36 -26.72 -3.54
CA GLU A 765 25.42 -25.81 -4.00
C GLU A 765 26.26 -25.41 -2.78
N THR A 766 27.54 -25.77 -2.78
CA THR A 766 28.49 -25.50 -1.68
C THR A 766 28.85 -24.02 -1.61
N GLU A 767 28.92 -23.44 -0.40
CA GLU A 767 29.44 -22.08 -0.20
C GLU A 767 30.91 -21.99 -0.68
N PRO A 768 31.29 -21.00 -1.52
CA PRO A 768 32.69 -20.75 -1.85
C PRO A 768 33.35 -19.88 -0.78
N ASP A 769 34.37 -20.42 -0.10
CA ASP A 769 35.21 -19.64 0.82
C ASP A 769 35.88 -18.45 0.09
N CYS A 770 35.89 -17.29 0.74
CA CYS A 770 36.47 -16.08 0.16
C CYS A 770 38.00 -16.16 0.13
N GLY A 771 38.59 -16.34 -1.05
CA GLY A 771 40.03 -16.19 -1.27
C GLY A 771 40.50 -14.77 -0.99
N ASN A 772 41.61 -14.63 -0.24
CA ASN A 772 42.16 -13.33 0.14
C ASN A 772 42.70 -12.56 -1.09
N GLY A 773 42.25 -11.31 -1.26
CA GLY A 773 42.84 -10.39 -2.22
C GLY A 773 44.23 -9.92 -1.78
N GLN A 774 45.17 -9.82 -2.73
CA GLN A 774 46.53 -9.32 -2.47
C GLN A 774 46.51 -7.81 -2.23
N LEU A 775 47.12 -7.37 -1.12
CA LEU A 775 47.54 -5.98 -0.94
C LEU A 775 48.88 -5.76 -1.65
N GLN A 776 48.96 -4.71 -2.48
CA GLN A 776 50.24 -4.10 -2.85
C GLN A 776 50.43 -2.83 -2.01
N LEU A 777 51.58 -2.72 -1.36
CA LEU A 777 52.07 -1.47 -0.77
C LEU A 777 53.58 -1.41 -1.04
N GLY A 778 54.08 -0.26 -1.49
CA GLY A 778 55.45 -0.11 -1.99
C GLY A 778 56.53 -0.08 -0.89
N ASP A 779 57.75 -0.39 -1.28
CA ASP A 779 58.93 -0.51 -0.40
C ASP A 779 59.31 0.77 0.35
N SER A 780 59.82 0.60 1.58
CA SER A 780 61.00 1.34 2.07
C SER A 780 61.62 0.74 3.35
N LEU A 781 62.96 0.71 3.37
CA LEU A 781 63.85 0.69 4.55
C LEU A 781 64.01 -0.58 5.42
N ALA A 782 64.90 -1.45 4.94
CA ALA A 782 66.09 -1.97 5.65
C ALA A 782 65.95 -2.99 6.83
N PRO A 783 66.97 -3.85 7.07
CA PRO A 783 66.76 -5.15 7.75
C PRO A 783 67.32 -5.27 9.18
N ARG A 784 66.87 -6.31 9.88
CA ARG A 784 67.62 -7.00 10.97
C ARG A 784 67.46 -8.51 10.86
N GLU A 785 68.52 -9.23 11.23
CA GLU A 785 68.61 -10.69 11.13
C GLU A 785 68.13 -11.41 12.40
N ALA A 786 67.54 -12.60 12.24
CA ALA A 786 67.63 -13.70 13.20
C ALA A 786 67.30 -15.05 12.52
N LYS A 787 67.81 -16.15 13.07
CA LYS A 787 67.53 -17.54 12.67
C LYS A 787 66.41 -18.11 13.59
N ASP A 788 65.81 -19.29 13.42
CA ASP A 788 66.24 -20.56 12.82
C ASP A 788 65.09 -21.37 12.17
N LYS A 789 65.46 -22.47 11.51
CA LYS A 789 64.62 -23.58 10.99
C LYS A 789 64.99 -24.89 11.75
N PRO A 790 64.39 -26.08 11.51
CA PRO A 790 63.30 -26.45 10.57
C PRO A 790 62.14 -27.25 11.23
N PHE A 791 61.11 -27.57 10.43
CA PHE A 791 60.62 -28.94 10.27
C PHE A 791 59.87 -29.05 8.93
N ASP A 792 60.33 -29.90 8.02
CA ASP A 792 59.73 -30.10 6.69
C ASP A 792 58.87 -31.37 6.66
N VAL A 793 57.68 -31.30 6.03
CA VAL A 793 56.94 -32.46 5.52
C VAL A 793 56.48 -32.15 4.10
N LYS A 794 56.83 -33.00 3.14
CA LYS A 794 56.44 -32.86 1.73
C LYS A 794 54.96 -33.18 1.51
N CYS A 795 54.33 -32.45 0.60
CA CYS A 795 53.27 -32.98 -0.26
C CYS A 795 53.66 -32.73 -1.72
N GLU A 796 53.65 -33.77 -2.55
CA GLU A 796 54.02 -33.69 -3.96
C GLU A 796 52.75 -33.64 -4.82
N LEU A 797 52.62 -32.61 -5.67
CA LEU A 797 51.57 -32.59 -6.70
C LEU A 797 51.86 -33.63 -7.77
N LYS A 798 50.81 -34.29 -8.26
CA LYS A 798 50.81 -34.93 -9.57
C LYS A 798 49.75 -34.28 -10.44
N TYR A 799 50.19 -33.65 -11.52
CA TYR A 799 49.36 -33.45 -12.70
C TYR A 799 49.28 -34.78 -13.47
N ALA A 800 48.24 -34.93 -14.27
CA ALA A 800 48.11 -35.95 -15.30
C ALA A 800 47.56 -35.27 -16.55
N ASP A 801 48.18 -35.53 -17.69
CA ASP A 801 47.99 -34.75 -18.91
C ASP A 801 46.71 -35.13 -19.69
N SER A 802 46.38 -34.29 -20.67
CA SER A 802 45.32 -34.52 -21.66
C SER A 802 45.80 -35.41 -22.83
N ASP A 803 44.91 -35.56 -23.82
CA ASP A 803 45.12 -36.11 -25.17
C ASP A 803 44.85 -37.63 -25.32
N ALA A 804 44.19 -38.12 -26.38
CA ALA A 804 43.32 -37.48 -27.39
C ALA A 804 42.50 -38.54 -28.18
N GLU A 805 41.69 -38.05 -29.14
CA GLU A 805 41.11 -38.75 -30.31
C GLU A 805 39.91 -39.70 -30.13
N GLY A 806 39.02 -39.69 -31.15
CA GLY A 806 37.75 -40.43 -31.18
C GLY A 806 36.73 -39.90 -32.21
N ASP A 807 37.16 -39.76 -33.47
CA ASP A 807 36.42 -39.33 -34.69
C ASP A 807 35.80 -37.91 -34.74
#